data_AF-A0A1Q7JM97-F1
#
_entry.id   AF-A0A1Q7JM97-F1
#
_cell.length_a   1.000
_cell.length_b   1.000
_cell.length_c   1.000
_cell.angle_alpha   90.00
_cell.angle_beta   90.00
_cell.angle_gamma   90.00
#
_symmetry.space_group_name_H-M   'P 1'
#
loop_
_entity.id
_entity.type
_entity.pdbx_description
1 polymer ?
#
loop_
_entity_poly.entity_id
_entity_poly.type
_entity_poly.pdbx_seq_one_letter_code
_entity_poly.pdbx_strand_id
1 'polypeptide(L)'
;MQKTAVLSFAAALLLAAGCQVDVTKLACTSSAECPTGYHCDMGTATSAGTFKCANGAAQQKTLAADATKFLLEQKSKADGTTRTTITADVGAVTSTPDLVGVRAIASQNGTDLASAQVLADGSVLQFQLPQASLQVDLRIEDDSGHSVAVTGYREHLELNFLGKNVTGNSNGMAAYDAVSISNSLYPPQTWIATGGPSGPALGELAATYTALADGGIAPPASYQAMQQLDGMNSSSAFPPQPDRDGGTVIGWEQISSVSTTTTTALIPPARVGAAMAMNGGEMTMYGGAAPDVDGGVVDPAGTWYSFNPNGGAGWSSFQQPPAGSNNPYPSTSYGTPGVSAPTARANAAMGNGGYLYCTPTPCGPVTSHRFIVAGGTTSTGGLTDHIYAYGDKVFVSTGSTTTYTGWWDVSVEFGNAPANKLPVTNAGMAYAPMFNIPMPVGTNSLQQHAGAVLVGGVNVPPGAAWDTVGCEIAVGLPSYSSTAGASGTVVSCTTPEFATAAGALGFRSGVALVTSDLGDSVYLFGGNRTGSTTPSSNGFKNDLWQETISVVCNPGGTTAFPCPVGTTAQTKVAWASVAVAASPLPSPRANAGLAFADYRRLTVYGGTDATGNTLRDAWELDLSVLPATPQWRQLALDPPPALAPAARKKFTFLGTSPNSYASYYGGLLISGMVGTSPSMEVWALSKQAPSRLIVKAPVNLPRLDLATNLRFSVLAFGPIFAPLYIWDGSSWRFVTDATEIMGVTLPNATGLIQPDSNVYLMFMPPIRSTPGFTNTFGNATIDSFQAFVDFN
;
A
#
# COMPACT_ATOMS: atom_id res chain seq x y z
N MET A 1 -49.65 30.68 2.35
CA MET A 1 -50.49 30.49 3.55
C MET A 1 -51.76 31.37 3.58
N GLN A 2 -51.81 32.55 2.95
CA GLN A 2 -52.97 33.46 3.07
C GLN A 2 -54.22 33.10 2.24
N LYS A 3 -54.13 32.25 1.20
CA LYS A 3 -55.30 31.88 0.36
C LYS A 3 -56.12 30.69 0.89
N THR A 4 -55.49 29.76 1.62
CA THR A 4 -56.14 28.52 2.08
C THR A 4 -56.99 28.73 3.34
N ALA A 5 -56.51 29.57 4.27
CA ALA A 5 -57.26 29.94 5.48
C ALA A 5 -58.56 30.71 5.19
N VAL A 6 -58.66 31.38 4.04
CA VAL A 6 -59.85 32.15 3.63
C VAL A 6 -60.99 31.23 3.15
N LEU A 7 -60.67 30.07 2.56
CA LEU A 7 -61.65 29.11 2.04
C LEU A 7 -62.34 28.30 3.14
N SER A 8 -61.59 27.84 4.14
CA SER A 8 -62.15 27.12 5.31
C SER A 8 -62.97 28.04 6.21
N PHE A 9 -62.57 29.31 6.37
CA PHE A 9 -63.36 30.30 7.11
C PHE A 9 -64.65 30.70 6.37
N ALA A 10 -64.60 30.85 5.04
CA ALA A 10 -65.78 31.13 4.22
C ALA A 10 -66.79 29.96 4.21
N ALA A 11 -66.31 28.71 4.14
CA ALA A 11 -67.16 27.52 4.23
C ALA A 11 -67.81 27.39 5.63
N ALA A 12 -67.07 27.63 6.71
CA ALA A 12 -67.60 27.66 8.06
C ALA A 12 -68.65 28.77 8.25
N LEU A 13 -68.44 29.95 7.66
CA LEU A 13 -69.42 31.05 7.65
C LEU A 13 -70.69 30.69 6.86
N LEU A 14 -70.56 30.03 5.71
CA LEU A 14 -71.67 29.61 4.86
C LEU A 14 -72.49 28.48 5.49
N LEU A 15 -71.84 27.55 6.18
CA LEU A 15 -72.50 26.50 6.99
C LEU A 15 -73.22 27.10 8.20
N ALA A 16 -72.63 28.08 8.89
CA ALA A 16 -73.27 28.82 9.99
C ALA A 16 -74.45 29.70 9.51
N ALA A 17 -74.46 30.13 8.25
CA ALA A 17 -75.54 30.88 7.61
C ALA A 17 -76.65 30.01 7.01
N GLY A 18 -76.59 28.68 7.15
CA GLY A 18 -77.62 27.76 6.67
C GLY A 18 -77.56 27.44 5.16
N CYS A 19 -76.47 27.79 4.47
CA CYS A 19 -76.26 27.39 3.07
C CYS A 19 -75.75 25.94 2.99
N GLN A 20 -76.35 25.14 2.09
CA GLN A 20 -75.91 23.78 1.78
C GLN A 20 -74.60 23.82 0.97
N VAL A 21 -73.46 23.78 1.66
CA VAL A 21 -72.14 23.55 1.05
C VAL A 21 -71.88 22.05 1.05
N ASP A 22 -71.69 21.47 -0.12
CA ASP A 22 -71.26 20.07 -0.26
C ASP A 22 -69.78 19.95 0.17
N VAL A 23 -69.58 19.68 1.46
CA VAL A 23 -68.27 19.56 2.11
C VAL A 23 -67.41 18.48 1.45
N THR A 24 -68.03 17.48 0.81
CA THR A 24 -67.33 16.39 0.10
C THR A 24 -66.62 16.81 -1.18
N LYS A 25 -66.80 18.07 -1.61
CA LYS A 25 -66.09 18.66 -2.75
C LYS A 25 -64.93 19.58 -2.34
N LEU A 26 -64.75 19.83 -1.04
CA LEU A 26 -63.65 20.64 -0.54
C LEU A 26 -62.34 19.86 -0.63
N ALA A 27 -61.35 20.45 -1.28
CA ALA A 27 -60.00 19.92 -1.29
C ALA A 27 -59.33 20.15 0.06
N CYS A 28 -58.57 19.16 0.54
CA CYS A 28 -57.85 19.20 1.81
C CYS A 28 -56.43 18.66 1.64
N THR A 29 -55.53 18.95 2.57
CA THR A 29 -54.19 18.34 2.64
C THR A 29 -53.94 17.67 3.98
N SER A 30 -54.79 17.98 4.97
CA SER A 30 -54.87 17.30 6.26
C SER A 30 -56.30 17.32 6.80
N SER A 31 -56.62 16.40 7.70
CA SER A 31 -57.93 16.36 8.37
C SER A 31 -58.22 17.60 9.22
N ALA A 32 -57.21 18.39 9.59
CA ALA A 32 -57.37 19.68 10.26
C ALA A 32 -57.98 20.77 9.36
N GLU A 33 -57.96 20.59 8.04
CA GLU A 33 -58.55 21.53 7.07
C GLU A 33 -60.03 21.25 6.80
N CYS A 34 -60.57 20.13 7.30
CA CYS A 34 -61.95 19.74 7.12
C CYS A 34 -62.86 20.26 8.25
N PRO A 35 -64.13 20.63 7.94
CA PRO A 35 -65.10 21.02 8.96
C PRO A 35 -65.33 19.92 10.00
N THR A 36 -65.73 20.30 11.21
CA THR A 36 -66.01 19.36 12.30
C THR A 36 -66.99 18.26 11.85
N GLY A 37 -66.61 16.98 12.06
CA GLY A 37 -67.37 15.82 11.60
C GLY A 37 -66.91 15.27 10.23
N TYR A 38 -65.92 15.90 9.60
CA TYR A 38 -65.30 15.44 8.37
C TYR A 38 -63.80 15.23 8.56
N HIS A 39 -63.21 14.32 7.80
CA HIS A 39 -61.77 14.07 7.73
C HIS A 39 -61.29 14.22 6.29
N CYS A 40 -59.99 14.37 6.07
CA CYS A 40 -59.44 14.40 4.73
C CYS A 40 -59.31 12.97 4.21
N ASP A 41 -60.20 12.57 3.31
CA ASP A 41 -60.15 11.28 2.62
C ASP A 41 -59.20 11.41 1.43
N MET A 42 -58.12 10.63 1.52
CA MET A 42 -57.08 10.62 0.51
C MET A 42 -57.36 9.67 -0.65
N GLY A 43 -58.51 8.98 -0.65
CA GLY A 43 -58.99 8.14 -1.73
C GLY A 43 -58.42 6.72 -1.73
N THR A 44 -58.94 5.92 -2.67
CA THR A 44 -58.47 4.55 -2.94
C THR A 44 -57.35 4.56 -3.98
N ALA A 45 -56.59 3.47 -4.08
CA ALA A 45 -55.43 3.31 -4.99
C ALA A 45 -55.70 3.64 -6.47
N THR A 46 -56.96 3.78 -6.90
CA THR A 46 -57.37 4.10 -8.28
C THR A 46 -57.77 5.56 -8.52
N SER A 47 -57.76 6.43 -7.50
CA SER A 47 -58.22 7.84 -7.62
C SER A 47 -57.25 8.86 -7.00
N ALA A 48 -55.95 8.67 -7.25
CA ALA A 48 -54.90 9.58 -6.78
C ALA A 48 -55.02 10.99 -7.41
N GLY A 49 -55.02 12.03 -6.57
CA GLY A 49 -54.79 13.41 -7.00
C GLY A 49 -55.83 14.46 -6.60
N THR A 50 -56.96 14.08 -5.99
CA THR A 50 -57.89 15.06 -5.39
C THR A 50 -58.31 14.63 -4.00
N PHE A 51 -57.54 15.05 -3.00
CA PHE A 51 -57.88 14.95 -1.58
C PHE A 51 -59.21 15.66 -1.31
N LYS A 52 -60.16 15.04 -0.61
CA LYS A 52 -61.47 15.66 -0.33
C LYS A 52 -61.91 15.39 1.10
N CYS A 53 -62.70 16.29 1.68
CA CYS A 53 -63.24 16.06 3.01
C CYS A 53 -64.37 15.01 2.99
N ALA A 54 -64.17 13.83 3.57
CA ALA A 54 -65.22 12.81 3.72
C ALA A 54 -65.94 12.91 5.06
N ASN A 55 -67.21 12.52 5.06
CA ASN A 55 -68.06 12.54 6.26
C ASN A 55 -67.71 11.38 7.19
N GLY A 56 -67.62 11.65 8.50
CA GLY A 56 -67.27 10.68 9.54
C GLY A 56 -65.87 10.90 10.11
N ALA A 57 -65.55 10.21 11.20
CA ALA A 57 -64.20 10.18 11.74
C ALA A 57 -63.32 9.26 10.89
N ALA A 58 -62.11 9.72 10.55
CA ALA A 58 -61.11 8.85 9.94
C ALA A 58 -60.88 7.63 10.85
N GLN A 59 -60.84 6.44 10.25
CA GLN A 59 -60.52 5.23 11.00
C GLN A 59 -59.03 5.24 11.32
N GLN A 60 -58.69 5.34 12.61
CA GLN A 60 -57.33 5.09 13.07
C GLN A 60 -56.97 3.64 12.79
N LYS A 61 -55.85 3.44 12.10
CA LYS A 61 -55.37 2.12 11.66
C LYS A 61 -54.28 1.61 12.58
N THR A 62 -54.16 0.28 12.64
CA THR A 62 -52.99 -0.34 13.25
C THR A 62 -51.89 -0.40 12.21
N LEU A 63 -50.93 0.50 12.32
CA LEU A 63 -49.80 0.64 11.39
C LEU A 63 -48.57 -0.08 11.93
N ALA A 64 -47.80 -0.71 11.05
CA ALA A 64 -46.44 -1.16 11.35
C ALA A 64 -45.54 -0.98 10.12
N ALA A 65 -44.27 -0.64 10.37
CA ALA A 65 -43.27 -0.43 9.34
C ALA A 65 -42.02 -1.27 9.64
N ASP A 66 -41.55 -1.99 8.63
CA ASP A 66 -40.28 -2.73 8.66
C ASP A 66 -39.18 -1.85 8.05
N ALA A 67 -38.43 -1.17 8.90
CA ALA A 67 -37.38 -0.24 8.51
C ALA A 67 -36.31 -0.88 7.60
N THR A 68 -36.10 -2.20 7.70
CA THR A 68 -35.08 -2.90 6.90
C THR A 68 -35.40 -2.94 5.40
N LYS A 69 -36.65 -2.66 5.04
CA LYS A 69 -37.17 -2.59 3.67
C LYS A 69 -37.30 -1.17 3.12
N PHE A 70 -36.95 -0.16 3.91
CA PHE A 70 -36.86 1.22 3.46
C PHE A 70 -35.44 1.55 3.06
N LEU A 71 -35.30 2.28 1.94
CA LEU A 71 -34.03 2.76 1.43
C LEU A 71 -34.13 4.25 1.13
N LEU A 72 -33.27 5.04 1.75
CA LEU A 72 -32.96 6.40 1.35
C LEU A 72 -31.76 6.35 0.40
N GLU A 73 -31.98 6.67 -0.88
CA GLU A 73 -30.93 6.67 -1.89
C GLU A 73 -30.61 8.10 -2.34
N GLN A 74 -29.33 8.47 -2.32
CA GLN A 74 -28.82 9.67 -2.98
C GLN A 74 -27.98 9.28 -4.19
N LYS A 75 -28.40 9.69 -5.39
CA LYS A 75 -27.79 9.25 -6.66
C LYS A 75 -27.62 10.37 -7.68
N SER A 76 -26.48 10.35 -8.38
CA SER A 76 -26.21 11.23 -9.53
C SER A 76 -26.98 10.77 -10.78
N LYS A 77 -27.49 11.72 -11.57
CA LYS A 77 -28.36 11.45 -12.74
C LYS A 77 -27.81 12.07 -14.03
N ALA A 78 -28.25 11.51 -15.16
CA ALA A 78 -27.82 11.91 -16.51
C ALA A 78 -28.16 13.36 -16.88
N ASP A 79 -29.10 13.98 -16.18
CA ASP A 79 -29.45 15.39 -16.35
C ASP A 79 -28.53 16.35 -15.59
N GLY A 80 -27.50 15.83 -14.92
CA GLY A 80 -26.54 16.62 -14.15
C GLY A 80 -27.00 16.97 -12.74
N THR A 81 -28.11 16.39 -12.26
CA THR A 81 -28.59 16.56 -10.89
C THR A 81 -28.15 15.41 -9.98
N THR A 82 -27.99 15.70 -8.68
CA THR A 82 -27.92 14.68 -7.63
C THR A 82 -29.26 14.69 -6.90
N ARG A 83 -29.93 13.54 -6.82
CA ARG A 83 -31.28 13.44 -6.26
C ARG A 83 -31.30 12.51 -5.08
N THR A 84 -32.03 12.90 -4.03
CA THR A 84 -32.33 12.05 -2.89
C THR A 84 -33.75 11.52 -3.01
N THR A 85 -33.91 10.21 -2.91
CA THR A 85 -35.18 9.52 -3.08
C THR A 85 -35.40 8.48 -2.01
N ILE A 86 -36.65 8.21 -1.67
CA ILE A 86 -37.03 7.15 -0.75
C ILE A 86 -37.84 6.10 -1.51
N THR A 87 -37.52 4.83 -1.24
CA THR A 87 -38.26 3.67 -1.72
C THR A 87 -38.54 2.73 -0.55
N ALA A 88 -39.64 1.97 -0.65
CA ALA A 88 -39.93 0.89 0.28
C ALA A 88 -40.34 -0.37 -0.49
N ASP A 89 -39.71 -1.50 -0.18
CA ASP A 89 -40.00 -2.77 -0.84
C ASP A 89 -41.36 -3.37 -0.42
N VAL A 90 -41.77 -4.43 -1.11
CA VAL A 90 -43.02 -5.16 -0.82
C VAL A 90 -43.08 -5.60 0.65
N GLY A 91 -44.22 -5.29 1.29
CA GLY A 91 -44.46 -5.57 2.70
C GLY A 91 -43.58 -4.76 3.66
N ALA A 92 -43.08 -3.58 3.26
CA ALA A 92 -42.42 -2.64 4.15
C ALA A 92 -43.41 -1.98 5.13
N VAL A 93 -44.64 -1.77 4.69
CA VAL A 93 -45.73 -1.25 5.51
C VAL A 93 -46.84 -2.28 5.62
N THR A 94 -47.38 -2.44 6.82
CA THR A 94 -48.60 -3.19 7.07
C THR A 94 -49.59 -2.31 7.79
N SER A 95 -50.87 -2.51 7.48
CA SER A 95 -51.97 -1.73 8.04
C SER A 95 -53.21 -2.62 8.17
N THR A 96 -53.94 -2.51 9.28
CA THR A 96 -55.22 -3.20 9.50
C THR A 96 -56.33 -2.16 9.65
N PRO A 97 -57.46 -2.28 8.91
CA PRO A 97 -57.87 -3.41 8.07
C PRO A 97 -57.27 -3.44 6.65
N ASP A 98 -56.81 -2.29 6.13
CA ASP A 98 -56.24 -2.17 4.78
C ASP A 98 -55.23 -1.00 4.69
N LEU A 99 -54.57 -0.88 3.54
CA LEU A 99 -53.56 0.14 3.24
C LEU A 99 -54.12 1.40 2.53
N VAL A 100 -55.45 1.51 2.36
CA VAL A 100 -56.08 2.68 1.74
C VAL A 100 -55.82 3.93 2.60
N GLY A 101 -55.47 5.08 2.03
CA GLY A 101 -55.22 6.28 2.84
C GLY A 101 -53.96 6.23 3.73
N VAL A 102 -53.06 5.26 3.53
CA VAL A 102 -51.76 5.21 4.21
C VAL A 102 -50.68 5.83 3.33
N ARG A 103 -49.85 6.69 3.91
CA ARG A 103 -48.73 7.37 3.22
C ARG A 103 -47.43 7.25 3.99
N ALA A 104 -46.33 7.21 3.24
CA ALA A 104 -45.00 7.47 3.76
C ALA A 104 -44.70 8.97 3.62
N ILE A 105 -44.25 9.60 4.70
CA ILE A 105 -43.93 11.02 4.74
C ILE A 105 -42.50 11.18 5.20
N ALA A 106 -41.73 11.91 4.40
CA ALA A 106 -40.41 12.38 4.78
C ALA A 106 -40.52 13.82 5.28
N SER A 107 -39.95 14.08 6.45
CA SER A 107 -40.00 15.37 7.11
C SER A 107 -38.63 15.78 7.65
N GLN A 108 -38.45 17.07 7.87
CA GLN A 108 -37.23 17.62 8.46
C GLN A 108 -37.57 18.82 9.31
N ASN A 109 -37.04 18.88 10.53
CA ASN A 109 -37.32 19.95 11.51
C ASN A 109 -38.83 20.18 11.70
N GLY A 110 -39.62 19.10 11.69
CA GLY A 110 -41.08 19.15 11.83
C GLY A 110 -41.84 19.65 10.59
N THR A 111 -41.19 19.82 9.44
CA THR A 111 -41.83 20.21 8.18
C THR A 111 -41.83 19.04 7.19
N ASP A 112 -42.98 18.72 6.61
CA ASP A 112 -43.09 17.69 5.59
C ASP A 112 -42.45 18.14 4.27
N LEU A 113 -41.50 17.34 3.78
CA LEU A 113 -40.72 17.61 2.58
C LEU A 113 -41.35 16.96 1.34
N ALA A 114 -41.75 15.71 1.47
CA ALA A 114 -42.40 14.94 0.43
C ALA A 114 -43.18 13.77 1.04
N SER A 115 -44.17 13.28 0.30
CA SER A 115 -44.95 12.10 0.69
C SER A 115 -45.29 11.25 -0.52
N ALA A 116 -45.44 9.95 -0.30
CA ALA A 116 -45.94 9.01 -1.30
C ALA A 116 -46.97 8.07 -0.69
N GLN A 117 -47.91 7.63 -1.54
CA GLN A 117 -48.90 6.64 -1.16
C GLN A 117 -48.26 5.26 -0.98
N VAL A 118 -48.71 4.53 0.05
CA VAL A 118 -48.37 3.11 0.23
C VAL A 118 -49.28 2.28 -0.68
N LEU A 119 -48.68 1.42 -1.50
CA LEU A 119 -49.39 0.54 -2.42
C LEU A 119 -50.06 -0.63 -1.68
N ALA A 120 -50.97 -1.33 -2.35
CA ALA A 120 -51.73 -2.43 -1.77
C ALA A 120 -50.88 -3.62 -1.29
N ASP A 121 -49.64 -3.74 -1.78
CA ASP A 121 -48.66 -4.75 -1.37
C ASP A 121 -47.73 -4.27 -0.23
N GLY A 122 -47.97 -3.08 0.32
CA GLY A 122 -47.18 -2.49 1.39
C GLY A 122 -45.88 -1.83 0.92
N SER A 123 -45.64 -1.71 -0.38
CA SER A 123 -44.49 -0.99 -0.95
C SER A 123 -44.78 0.51 -1.11
N VAL A 124 -43.72 1.29 -1.34
CA VAL A 124 -43.81 2.73 -1.65
C VAL A 124 -42.99 2.99 -2.91
N LEU A 125 -43.66 3.51 -3.95
CA LEU A 125 -43.00 3.95 -5.17
C LEU A 125 -42.02 5.09 -4.87
N GLN A 126 -40.91 5.10 -5.60
CA GLN A 126 -39.85 6.09 -5.44
C GLN A 126 -40.40 7.51 -5.44
N PHE A 127 -40.12 8.27 -4.38
CA PHE A 127 -40.44 9.69 -4.32
C PHE A 127 -39.21 10.53 -3.99
N GLN A 128 -39.14 11.70 -4.60
CA GLN A 128 -37.97 12.57 -4.57
C GLN A 128 -38.13 13.68 -3.53
N LEU A 129 -37.05 13.96 -2.79
CA LEU A 129 -37.00 15.05 -1.83
C LEU A 129 -36.62 16.38 -2.50
N PRO A 130 -37.16 17.54 -2.05
CA PRO A 130 -36.95 18.85 -2.70
C PRO A 130 -35.52 19.40 -2.62
N GLN A 131 -34.61 18.78 -1.84
CA GLN A 131 -33.19 19.12 -1.77
C GLN A 131 -32.36 17.85 -1.50
N ALA A 132 -31.06 17.90 -1.81
CA ALA A 132 -30.08 16.91 -1.34
C ALA A 132 -29.81 17.15 0.15
N SER A 133 -30.80 16.88 1.00
CA SER A 133 -30.76 17.23 2.42
C SER A 133 -30.39 16.03 3.29
N LEU A 134 -29.52 16.32 4.26
CA LEU A 134 -29.50 15.87 5.66
C LEU A 134 -30.61 14.87 6.04
N GLN A 135 -30.27 13.82 6.80
CA GLN A 135 -31.17 12.77 7.30
C GLN A 135 -32.60 13.27 7.58
N VAL A 136 -33.58 12.54 7.05
CA VAL A 136 -35.01 12.89 7.13
C VAL A 136 -35.74 12.00 8.13
N ASP A 137 -36.67 12.59 8.87
CA ASP A 137 -37.59 11.86 9.72
C ASP A 137 -38.65 11.21 8.83
N LEU A 138 -38.61 9.88 8.75
CA LEU A 138 -39.56 9.08 7.98
C LEU A 138 -40.65 8.55 8.90
N ARG A 139 -41.91 8.76 8.53
CA ARG A 139 -43.07 8.19 9.23
C ARG A 139 -44.10 7.64 8.27
N ILE A 140 -44.82 6.63 8.73
CA ILE A 140 -46.03 6.14 8.09
C ILE A 140 -47.22 6.77 8.81
N GLU A 141 -48.13 7.37 8.07
CA GLU A 141 -49.28 8.08 8.60
C GLU A 141 -50.55 7.65 7.88
N ASP A 142 -51.65 7.48 8.62
CA ASP A 142 -52.99 7.27 8.06
C ASP A 142 -53.80 8.59 8.01
N ASP A 143 -54.99 8.53 7.40
CA ASP A 143 -55.90 9.69 7.27
C ASP A 143 -56.38 10.27 8.62
N SER A 144 -56.26 9.51 9.71
CA SER A 144 -56.58 9.98 11.07
C SER A 144 -55.49 10.85 11.68
N GLY A 145 -54.32 10.91 11.03
CA GLY A 145 -53.11 11.56 11.55
C GLY A 145 -52.37 10.68 12.56
N HIS A 146 -52.77 9.41 12.72
CA HIS A 146 -52.00 8.46 13.49
C HIS A 146 -50.76 8.07 12.69
N SER A 147 -49.59 8.23 13.31
CA SER A 147 -48.31 7.97 12.66
C SER A 147 -47.40 7.05 13.47
N VAL A 148 -46.60 6.26 12.76
CA VAL A 148 -45.53 5.43 13.32
C VAL A 148 -44.22 5.85 12.66
N ALA A 149 -43.19 6.10 13.48
CA ALA A 149 -41.87 6.43 12.97
C ALA A 149 -41.20 5.21 12.33
N VAL A 150 -40.46 5.43 11.24
CA VAL A 150 -39.58 4.44 10.63
C VAL A 150 -38.16 4.76 11.07
N THR A 151 -37.64 4.01 12.04
CA THR A 151 -36.30 4.21 12.61
C THR A 151 -35.37 3.08 12.19
N GLY A 152 -34.11 3.40 11.85
CA GLY A 152 -33.11 2.39 11.45
C GLY A 152 -33.24 1.90 10.00
N TYR A 153 -33.78 2.74 9.10
CA TYR A 153 -33.80 2.43 7.67
C TYR A 153 -32.40 2.56 7.05
N ARG A 154 -32.16 1.88 5.92
CA ARG A 154 -30.86 1.87 5.25
C ARG A 154 -30.66 3.13 4.42
N GLU A 155 -29.42 3.62 4.38
CA GLU A 155 -29.02 4.72 3.50
C GLU A 155 -27.98 4.24 2.48
N HIS A 156 -28.19 4.61 1.21
CA HIS A 156 -27.27 4.33 0.10
C HIS A 156 -26.93 5.63 -0.64
N LEU A 157 -25.64 5.88 -0.81
CA LEU A 157 -25.10 6.99 -1.56
C LEU A 157 -24.35 6.45 -2.77
N GLU A 158 -24.72 6.87 -3.97
CA GLU A 158 -24.02 6.56 -5.22
C GLU A 158 -23.69 7.85 -5.97
N LEU A 159 -22.45 8.31 -5.81
CA LEU A 159 -21.94 9.52 -6.45
C LEU A 159 -21.02 9.15 -7.62
N ASN A 160 -21.25 9.76 -8.77
CA ASN A 160 -20.45 9.52 -9.97
C ASN A 160 -20.41 10.79 -10.83
N PHE A 161 -19.71 10.74 -11.97
CA PHE A 161 -19.57 11.88 -12.87
C PHE A 161 -20.70 11.97 -13.92
N LEU A 162 -21.77 11.18 -13.77
CA LEU A 162 -22.90 11.18 -14.69
C LEU A 162 -23.55 12.57 -14.76
N GLY A 163 -23.82 13.02 -15.99
CA GLY A 163 -24.46 14.31 -16.25
C GLY A 163 -23.59 15.54 -15.95
N LYS A 164 -22.32 15.37 -15.57
CA LYS A 164 -21.39 16.48 -15.29
C LYS A 164 -21.10 17.33 -16.53
N ASN A 165 -21.24 16.76 -17.72
CA ASN A 165 -21.11 17.45 -19.01
C ASN A 165 -22.35 18.28 -19.38
N VAL A 166 -23.44 18.20 -18.61
CA VAL A 166 -24.65 19.01 -18.83
C VAL A 166 -24.40 20.45 -18.37
N THR A 167 -24.77 21.41 -19.21
CA THR A 167 -24.65 22.84 -18.88
C THR A 167 -25.51 23.19 -17.67
N GLY A 168 -24.91 23.83 -16.66
CA GLY A 168 -25.60 24.19 -15.42
C GLY A 168 -25.88 23.03 -14.47
N ASN A 169 -25.16 21.91 -14.61
CA ASN A 169 -25.28 20.77 -13.70
C ASN A 169 -25.02 21.18 -12.24
N SER A 170 -25.66 20.45 -11.33
CA SER A 170 -25.52 20.61 -9.87
C SER A 170 -24.84 19.41 -9.21
N ASN A 171 -24.23 18.52 -10.02
CA ASN A 171 -23.51 17.37 -9.52
C ASN A 171 -22.20 17.86 -8.84
N GLY A 172 -22.12 17.66 -7.52
CA GLY A 172 -21.01 18.15 -6.70
C GLY A 172 -19.74 17.29 -6.76
N MET A 173 -19.75 16.13 -7.43
CA MET A 173 -18.55 15.35 -7.68
C MET A 173 -17.56 16.17 -8.51
N ALA A 174 -16.30 16.24 -8.07
CA ALA A 174 -15.26 17.00 -8.74
C ALA A 174 -13.94 16.25 -8.71
N ALA A 175 -13.13 16.46 -9.75
CA ALA A 175 -11.82 15.86 -9.92
C ALA A 175 -10.78 16.92 -10.27
N TYR A 176 -9.58 16.81 -9.69
CA TYR A 176 -8.54 17.83 -9.79
C TYR A 176 -7.21 17.21 -10.20
N ASP A 177 -6.51 17.90 -11.10
CA ASP A 177 -5.11 17.62 -11.44
C ASP A 177 -4.20 18.13 -10.32
N ALA A 178 -3.46 17.23 -9.68
CA ALA A 178 -2.49 17.56 -8.63
C ALA A 178 -1.05 17.21 -9.03
N VAL A 179 -0.74 17.09 -10.32
CA VAL A 179 0.57 16.70 -10.86
C VAL A 179 1.65 17.76 -10.61
N SER A 180 1.32 19.03 -10.81
CA SER A 180 2.31 20.11 -10.87
C SER A 180 2.69 20.71 -9.51
N ILE A 181 2.01 20.33 -8.42
CA ILE A 181 2.17 20.96 -7.11
C ILE A 181 2.27 19.90 -6.01
N SER A 182 3.46 19.76 -5.46
CA SER A 182 3.77 18.88 -4.33
C SER A 182 3.32 19.54 -3.01
N ASN A 183 2.04 19.42 -2.68
CA ASN A 183 1.44 20.00 -1.47
C ASN A 183 0.51 19.03 -0.74
N SER A 184 0.88 17.76 -0.77
CA SER A 184 0.15 16.65 -0.14
C SER A 184 0.02 16.73 1.38
N LEU A 185 0.74 17.66 2.03
CA LEU A 185 0.66 17.95 3.46
C LEU A 185 -0.61 18.69 3.88
N TYR A 186 -1.24 19.38 2.96
CA TYR A 186 -2.37 20.22 3.30
C TYR A 186 -3.65 19.41 3.28
N PRO A 187 -4.61 19.71 4.17
CA PRO A 187 -5.96 19.22 4.02
C PRO A 187 -6.39 19.39 2.56
N PRO A 188 -6.97 18.37 1.91
CA PRO A 188 -7.27 18.40 0.47
C PRO A 188 -8.06 19.63 0.04
N GLN A 189 -8.92 20.14 0.92
CA GLN A 189 -9.64 21.40 0.73
C GLN A 189 -8.72 22.60 0.52
N THR A 190 -7.65 22.72 1.32
CA THR A 190 -6.64 23.80 1.19
C THR A 190 -5.80 23.59 -0.05
N TRP A 191 -5.41 22.34 -0.34
CA TRP A 191 -4.66 22.00 -1.55
C TRP A 191 -5.45 22.37 -2.81
N ILE A 192 -6.73 22.02 -2.89
CA ILE A 192 -7.61 22.39 -4.00
C ILE A 192 -7.76 23.93 -4.08
N ALA A 193 -8.09 24.58 -2.98
CA ALA A 193 -8.45 26.01 -2.99
C ALA A 193 -7.26 26.94 -3.24
N THR A 194 -6.05 26.56 -2.81
CA THR A 194 -4.88 27.45 -2.82
C THR A 194 -3.67 26.83 -3.46
N GLY A 195 -3.70 25.56 -3.84
CA GLY A 195 -2.50 24.82 -4.23
C GLY A 195 -1.58 24.49 -3.07
N GLY A 196 -1.79 25.04 -1.86
CA GLY A 196 -0.83 25.06 -0.75
C GLY A 196 -0.12 26.43 -0.62
N PRO A 197 0.87 26.59 0.27
CA PRO A 197 1.49 27.89 0.60
C PRO A 197 2.24 28.54 -0.56
N SER A 198 2.53 27.79 -1.62
CA SER A 198 3.40 28.19 -2.73
C SER A 198 2.83 27.82 -4.11
N GLY A 199 1.62 27.24 -4.17
CA GLY A 199 1.00 26.80 -5.42
C GLY A 199 -0.15 27.71 -5.87
N PRO A 200 -0.60 27.64 -7.12
CA PRO A 200 -1.92 28.11 -7.53
C PRO A 200 -3.01 27.08 -7.15
N ALA A 201 -4.25 27.56 -6.98
CA ALA A 201 -5.42 26.70 -6.83
C ALA A 201 -5.50 25.64 -7.93
N LEU A 202 -5.93 24.42 -7.59
CA LEU A 202 -6.09 23.36 -8.57
C LEU A 202 -7.32 23.64 -9.44
N GLY A 203 -7.16 23.51 -10.75
CA GLY A 203 -8.28 23.55 -11.69
C GLY A 203 -9.09 22.26 -11.61
N GLU A 204 -10.41 22.37 -11.54
CA GLU A 204 -11.28 21.22 -11.79
C GLU A 204 -11.06 20.77 -13.24
N LEU A 205 -10.79 19.48 -13.42
CA LEU A 205 -10.59 18.89 -14.73
C LEU A 205 -11.91 18.88 -15.52
N ALA A 206 -11.81 19.09 -16.84
CA ALA A 206 -13.00 19.24 -17.69
C ALA A 206 -13.93 18.02 -17.64
N ALA A 207 -15.23 18.27 -17.68
CA ALA A 207 -16.27 17.23 -17.68
C ALA A 207 -16.28 16.37 -18.97
N THR A 208 -15.54 16.76 -20.00
CA THR A 208 -15.42 16.06 -21.29
C THR A 208 -14.40 14.92 -21.27
N TYR A 209 -13.64 14.73 -20.18
CA TYR A 209 -12.68 13.63 -20.02
C TYR A 209 -13.34 12.27 -19.73
N THR A 210 -14.45 11.96 -20.43
CA THR A 210 -15.27 10.74 -20.31
C THR A 210 -15.23 9.86 -21.56
N ALA A 211 -14.37 10.15 -22.54
CA ALA A 211 -14.20 9.36 -23.77
C ALA A 211 -12.83 8.67 -23.82
N LEU A 212 -12.77 7.43 -24.31
CA LEU A 212 -11.51 6.68 -24.47
C LEU A 212 -10.65 7.31 -25.59
N ALA A 213 -9.32 7.32 -25.40
CA ALA A 213 -8.37 7.86 -26.37
C ALA A 213 -8.37 7.14 -27.73
N ASP A 214 -8.88 5.90 -27.79
CA ASP A 214 -9.05 5.10 -29.02
C ASP A 214 -10.40 5.33 -29.72
N GLY A 215 -11.24 6.25 -29.21
CA GLY A 215 -12.59 6.50 -29.71
C GLY A 215 -13.65 5.50 -29.24
N GLY A 216 -13.31 4.59 -28.31
CA GLY A 216 -14.26 3.70 -27.65
C GLY A 216 -15.24 4.42 -26.73
N ILE A 217 -16.36 3.76 -26.43
CA ILE A 217 -17.40 4.27 -25.51
C ILE A 217 -17.07 3.83 -24.09
N ALA A 218 -16.59 4.76 -23.26
CA ALA A 218 -16.53 4.53 -21.81
C ALA A 218 -17.96 4.62 -21.21
N PRO A 219 -18.24 3.98 -20.06
CA PRO A 219 -19.52 4.18 -19.38
C PRO A 219 -19.78 5.68 -19.13
N PRO A 220 -21.00 6.21 -19.35
CA PRO A 220 -21.32 7.64 -19.20
C PRO A 220 -21.06 8.23 -17.80
N ALA A 221 -20.84 7.37 -16.80
CA ALA A 221 -20.55 7.74 -15.41
C ALA A 221 -19.04 7.75 -15.09
N SER A 222 -18.19 7.25 -15.99
CA SER A 222 -16.77 7.03 -15.78
C SER A 222 -15.91 8.26 -16.07
N TYR A 223 -14.95 8.55 -15.19
CA TYR A 223 -13.98 9.63 -15.34
C TYR A 223 -12.62 9.08 -15.77
N GLN A 224 -12.12 9.45 -16.94
CA GLN A 224 -10.88 8.90 -17.54
C GLN A 224 -9.72 9.91 -17.61
N ALA A 225 -9.72 10.93 -16.74
CA ALA A 225 -8.75 12.02 -16.86
C ALA A 225 -7.29 11.62 -16.65
N MET A 226 -6.98 10.44 -16.07
CA MET A 226 -5.58 10.07 -15.81
C MET A 226 -4.71 9.97 -17.07
N GLN A 227 -5.27 9.51 -18.20
CA GLN A 227 -4.55 9.52 -19.48
C GLN A 227 -4.23 10.95 -19.97
N GLN A 228 -5.11 11.88 -19.66
CA GLN A 228 -5.04 13.28 -20.09
C GLN A 228 -4.09 14.09 -19.20
N LEU A 229 -3.95 13.71 -17.92
CA LEU A 229 -2.96 14.25 -16.98
C LEU A 229 -1.51 14.05 -17.44
N ASP A 230 -1.25 12.98 -18.19
CA ASP A 230 0.06 12.70 -18.79
C ASP A 230 0.22 13.32 -20.18
N GLY A 231 -0.76 14.12 -20.64
CA GLY A 231 -0.74 14.76 -21.94
C GLY A 231 -0.90 13.80 -23.13
N MET A 232 -1.41 12.58 -22.92
CA MET A 232 -1.82 11.70 -24.04
C MET A 232 -3.08 12.27 -24.69
N ASN A 233 -2.91 13.33 -25.48
CA ASN A 233 -3.84 13.64 -26.55
C ASN A 233 -3.59 12.66 -27.70
N SER A 234 -4.57 12.43 -28.57
CA SER A 234 -4.47 11.55 -29.75
C SER A 234 -3.43 11.98 -30.79
N SER A 235 -2.52 12.88 -30.44
CA SER A 235 -1.41 13.34 -31.27
C SER A 235 -0.16 12.51 -30.98
N SER A 236 0.53 12.07 -32.03
CA SER A 236 1.67 11.14 -32.00
C SER A 236 2.96 11.71 -31.39
N ALA A 237 2.90 12.82 -30.65
CA ALA A 237 4.04 13.42 -29.99
C ALA A 237 3.98 13.11 -28.49
N PHE A 238 5.04 12.47 -27.97
CA PHE A 238 5.25 12.38 -26.52
C PHE A 238 5.21 13.79 -25.95
N PRO A 239 4.26 14.15 -25.08
CA PRO A 239 4.45 15.33 -24.25
C PRO A 239 5.74 15.11 -23.46
N PRO A 240 6.59 16.14 -23.31
CA PRO A 240 7.77 16.02 -22.47
C PRO A 240 7.29 15.58 -21.08
N GLN A 241 7.77 14.43 -20.61
CA GLN A 241 7.51 14.04 -19.23
C GLN A 241 7.96 15.20 -18.33
N PRO A 242 7.20 15.52 -17.25
CA PRO A 242 7.70 16.45 -16.24
C PRO A 242 9.07 15.93 -15.87
N ASP A 243 10.07 16.73 -16.20
CA ASP A 243 11.39 16.19 -16.36
C ASP A 243 11.85 15.63 -15.02
N ARG A 244 12.32 14.39 -15.06
CA ARG A 244 13.15 13.82 -13.99
C ARG A 244 14.36 14.74 -13.70
N ASP A 245 14.62 15.71 -14.59
CA ASP A 245 15.79 16.56 -14.69
C ASP A 245 15.57 18.05 -14.31
N GLY A 246 14.35 18.52 -14.03
CA GLY A 246 14.06 19.97 -13.87
C GLY A 246 13.17 20.36 -12.70
N GLY A 247 13.25 19.58 -11.62
CA GLY A 247 12.75 20.00 -10.30
C GLY A 247 11.35 19.50 -9.94
N THR A 248 10.78 18.57 -10.71
CA THR A 248 9.58 17.86 -10.28
C THR A 248 9.88 16.83 -9.20
N VAL A 249 8.94 16.67 -8.26
CA VAL A 249 9.11 15.84 -7.08
C VAL A 249 9.00 14.36 -7.42
N ILE A 250 9.96 13.55 -6.98
CA ILE A 250 9.87 12.10 -7.10
C ILE A 250 8.81 11.58 -6.11
N GLY A 251 7.93 10.71 -6.62
CA GLY A 251 6.82 10.17 -5.85
C GLY A 251 7.29 9.19 -4.79
N TRP A 252 6.77 9.37 -3.58
CA TRP A 252 6.79 8.32 -2.58
C TRP A 252 5.37 8.02 -2.12
N GLU A 253 5.18 6.76 -1.73
CA GLU A 253 3.90 6.18 -1.37
C GLU A 253 4.08 5.40 -0.08
N GLN A 254 3.29 5.69 0.95
CA GLN A 254 3.30 4.86 2.16
C GLN A 254 2.35 3.67 1.97
N ILE A 255 2.88 2.44 1.92
CA ILE A 255 2.12 1.19 1.75
C ILE A 255 1.80 0.55 3.11
N SER A 256 1.41 1.34 4.11
CA SER A 256 0.85 0.78 5.34
C SER A 256 -0.64 0.52 5.11
N SER A 257 -1.01 -0.74 4.86
CA SER A 257 -2.40 -1.15 4.61
C SER A 257 -3.32 -0.79 5.78
N VAL A 258 -4.46 -0.17 5.50
CA VAL A 258 -5.59 -0.13 6.44
C VAL A 258 -6.16 -1.54 6.55
N SER A 259 -6.35 -2.04 7.79
CA SER A 259 -7.01 -3.32 8.03
C SER A 259 -8.42 -3.30 7.44
N THR A 260 -8.71 -4.17 6.47
CA THR A 260 -10.05 -4.36 5.91
C THR A 260 -10.68 -5.62 6.49
N THR A 261 -11.99 -5.81 6.33
CA THR A 261 -12.68 -7.05 6.76
C THR A 261 -12.14 -8.32 6.10
N THR A 262 -11.37 -8.20 5.02
CA THR A 262 -10.69 -9.31 4.32
C THR A 262 -9.20 -9.41 4.64
N THR A 263 -8.62 -8.41 5.31
CA THR A 263 -7.18 -8.32 5.57
C THR A 263 -6.93 -8.11 7.06
N THR A 264 -6.62 -9.20 7.77
CA THR A 264 -6.09 -9.13 9.15
C THR A 264 -4.61 -8.78 9.13
N ALA A 265 -4.21 -7.78 8.34
CA ALA A 265 -2.82 -7.45 8.08
C ALA A 265 -2.10 -7.11 9.40
N LEU A 266 -1.17 -7.98 9.80
CA LEU A 266 -0.39 -7.82 11.02
C LEU A 266 0.80 -6.91 10.72
N ILE A 267 0.69 -5.61 10.99
CA ILE A 267 1.86 -4.73 10.91
C ILE A 267 2.87 -5.18 11.99
N PRO A 268 4.10 -5.62 11.63
CA PRO A 268 5.09 -6.00 12.61
C PRO A 268 5.40 -4.81 13.52
N PRO A 269 5.70 -5.03 14.82
CA PRO A 269 6.03 -3.92 15.70
C PRO A 269 7.24 -3.12 15.21
N ALA A 270 7.24 -1.80 15.49
CA ALA A 270 8.31 -0.87 15.17
C ALA A 270 9.69 -1.42 15.57
N ARG A 271 10.65 -1.43 14.63
CA ARG A 271 11.97 -2.05 14.84
C ARG A 271 13.08 -1.37 14.04
N VAL A 272 14.31 -1.77 14.31
CA VAL A 272 15.51 -1.46 13.50
C VAL A 272 16.37 -2.70 13.35
N GLY A 273 17.25 -2.70 12.34
CA GLY A 273 18.20 -3.80 12.15
C GLY A 273 17.53 -5.13 11.80
N ALA A 274 16.34 -5.08 11.21
CA ALA A 274 15.74 -6.26 10.60
C ALA A 274 16.50 -6.61 9.32
N ALA A 275 16.77 -7.89 9.12
CA ALA A 275 17.36 -8.39 7.90
C ALA A 275 16.24 -8.68 6.90
N MET A 276 16.41 -8.26 5.65
CA MET A 276 15.40 -8.36 4.61
C MET A 276 16.01 -8.73 3.27
N ALA A 277 15.33 -9.59 2.53
CA ALA A 277 15.68 -9.95 1.16
C ALA A 277 14.42 -10.12 0.30
N MET A 278 14.56 -9.89 -1.00
CA MET A 278 13.55 -10.26 -1.98
C MET A 278 13.78 -11.71 -2.39
N ASN A 279 12.75 -12.55 -2.25
CA ASN A 279 12.81 -13.95 -2.62
C ASN A 279 11.69 -14.28 -3.61
N GLY A 280 12.03 -14.30 -4.89
CA GLY A 280 11.03 -14.34 -5.96
C GLY A 280 10.19 -13.06 -5.99
N GLY A 281 8.89 -13.19 -5.71
CA GLY A 281 7.91 -12.10 -5.71
C GLY A 281 7.53 -11.56 -4.32
N GLU A 282 7.98 -12.19 -3.24
CA GLU A 282 7.68 -11.79 -1.86
C GLU A 282 8.92 -11.26 -1.15
N MET A 283 8.70 -10.35 -0.21
CA MET A 283 9.77 -9.82 0.62
C MET A 283 9.77 -10.54 1.95
N THR A 284 10.93 -11.02 2.35
CA THR A 284 11.11 -11.70 3.64
C THR A 284 11.81 -10.76 4.62
N MET A 285 11.35 -10.73 5.86
CA MET A 285 11.95 -9.98 6.96
C MET A 285 12.24 -10.90 8.14
N TYR A 286 13.41 -10.76 8.73
CA TYR A 286 13.84 -11.51 9.90
C TYR A 286 14.38 -10.59 10.99
N GLY A 287 13.88 -10.79 12.21
CA GLY A 287 14.37 -10.15 13.42
C GLY A 287 14.15 -8.63 13.47
N GLY A 288 14.94 -7.99 14.33
CA GLY A 288 14.91 -6.56 14.62
C GLY A 288 14.90 -6.29 16.12
N ALA A 289 15.28 -5.07 16.50
CA ALA A 289 15.29 -4.60 17.89
C ALA A 289 14.26 -3.49 18.13
N ALA A 290 13.63 -3.51 19.31
CA ALA A 290 12.68 -2.51 19.80
C ALA A 290 13.38 -1.19 20.23
N PRO A 291 12.65 -0.06 20.33
CA PRO A 291 13.22 1.24 20.70
C PRO A 291 13.89 1.33 22.07
N ASP A 292 13.37 0.59 23.05
CA ASP A 292 13.51 0.97 24.47
C ASP A 292 14.45 0.06 25.28
N VAL A 293 15.22 -0.78 24.60
CA VAL A 293 16.21 -1.64 25.27
C VAL A 293 17.36 -1.90 24.33
N ASP A 294 18.58 -1.59 24.77
CA ASP A 294 19.81 -2.15 24.22
C ASP A 294 19.64 -3.65 23.96
N GLY A 295 19.30 -4.03 22.71
CA GLY A 295 19.15 -5.44 22.30
C GLY A 295 17.81 -6.12 22.63
N GLY A 296 16.76 -5.39 23.00
CA GLY A 296 15.43 -5.97 23.22
C GLY A 296 14.84 -6.56 21.94
N VAL A 297 14.78 -7.89 21.86
CA VAL A 297 14.21 -8.64 20.74
C VAL A 297 12.71 -8.39 20.64
N VAL A 298 12.24 -8.04 19.44
CA VAL A 298 10.83 -7.73 19.18
C VAL A 298 9.96 -8.98 19.02
N ASP A 299 10.52 -10.05 18.45
CA ASP A 299 9.76 -11.23 18.05
C ASP A 299 10.12 -12.48 18.88
N PRO A 300 9.19 -13.43 19.03
CA PRO A 300 9.51 -14.77 19.48
C PRO A 300 10.62 -15.41 18.63
N ALA A 301 11.40 -16.29 19.25
CA ALA A 301 12.51 -16.97 18.62
C ALA A 301 12.11 -17.65 17.29
N GLY A 302 12.86 -17.39 16.21
CA GLY A 302 12.64 -18.03 14.91
C GLY A 302 11.48 -17.46 14.09
N THR A 303 10.84 -16.38 14.56
CA THR A 303 9.81 -15.66 13.80
C THR A 303 10.44 -14.94 12.61
N TRP A 304 9.75 -15.00 11.47
CA TRP A 304 10.04 -14.19 10.30
C TRP A 304 8.72 -13.73 9.68
N TYR A 305 8.78 -12.73 8.83
CA TYR A 305 7.61 -12.15 8.18
C TYR A 305 7.76 -12.21 6.67
N SER A 306 6.66 -12.43 5.96
CA SER A 306 6.57 -12.07 4.54
C SER A 306 5.75 -10.79 4.39
N PHE A 307 6.13 -9.96 3.44
CA PHE A 307 5.30 -8.87 2.96
C PHE A 307 4.92 -9.20 1.52
N ASN A 308 3.61 -9.41 1.32
CA ASN A 308 3.02 -9.55 0.00
C ASN A 308 2.10 -8.35 -0.26
N PRO A 309 2.56 -7.38 -1.06
CA PRO A 309 1.73 -6.24 -1.41
C PRO A 309 0.67 -6.58 -2.48
N ASN A 310 0.81 -7.67 -3.25
CA ASN A 310 -0.20 -8.09 -4.23
C ASN A 310 -1.45 -8.67 -3.53
N GLY A 311 -2.59 -7.99 -3.62
CA GLY A 311 -3.89 -8.54 -3.19
C GLY A 311 -4.29 -8.23 -1.75
N GLY A 312 -3.70 -7.20 -1.13
CA GLY A 312 -4.14 -6.66 0.17
C GLY A 312 -3.72 -7.47 1.40
N ALA A 313 -3.10 -8.65 1.25
CA ALA A 313 -2.69 -9.49 2.39
C ALA A 313 -1.66 -8.82 3.32
N GLY A 314 -0.86 -7.88 2.80
CA GLY A 314 0.08 -7.09 3.58
C GLY A 314 1.15 -7.97 4.24
N TRP A 315 1.34 -7.78 5.53
CA TRP A 315 2.32 -8.53 6.32
C TRP A 315 1.71 -9.83 6.87
N SER A 316 2.44 -10.93 6.70
CA SER A 316 2.15 -12.24 7.30
C SER A 316 3.31 -12.66 8.19
N SER A 317 3.01 -13.10 9.42
CA SER A 317 4.02 -13.68 10.32
C SER A 317 4.07 -15.19 10.18
N PHE A 318 5.28 -15.73 10.17
CA PHE A 318 5.54 -17.16 10.23
C PHE A 318 6.24 -17.45 11.54
N GLN A 319 5.56 -18.20 12.39
CA GLN A 319 6.13 -18.75 13.61
C GLN A 319 6.44 -20.23 13.41
N GLN A 320 7.45 -20.73 14.11
CA GLN A 320 7.74 -22.15 14.12
C GLN A 320 6.55 -22.92 14.74
N PRO A 321 6.23 -24.15 14.27
CA PRO A 321 5.35 -25.05 15.01
C PRO A 321 5.80 -25.20 16.47
N PRO A 322 4.87 -25.32 17.45
CA PRO A 322 5.20 -25.49 18.86
C PRO A 322 6.18 -26.65 19.10
N ALA A 323 7.06 -26.49 20.08
CA ALA A 323 7.91 -27.57 20.57
C ALA A 323 7.03 -28.77 20.99
N GLY A 324 7.10 -29.87 20.23
CA GLY A 324 6.23 -31.04 20.40
C GLY A 324 5.80 -31.69 19.08
N SER A 325 5.84 -30.97 17.96
CA SER A 325 5.68 -31.58 16.63
C SER A 325 7.04 -32.03 16.08
N ASN A 326 7.52 -33.21 16.51
CA ASN A 326 8.71 -33.90 15.97
C ASN A 326 10.01 -33.08 15.90
N ASN A 327 10.29 -32.26 16.91
CA ASN A 327 11.64 -31.73 17.17
C ASN A 327 12.40 -32.72 18.08
N PRO A 328 13.62 -33.17 17.76
CA PRO A 328 14.44 -32.80 16.61
C PRO A 328 14.35 -33.79 15.45
N TYR A 329 14.15 -33.24 14.24
CA TYR A 329 13.98 -34.00 12.99
C TYR A 329 15.17 -34.95 12.74
N PRO A 330 14.95 -36.26 12.53
CA PRO A 330 16.02 -37.25 12.40
C PRO A 330 16.71 -37.26 11.03
N SER A 331 18.00 -37.61 11.04
CA SER A 331 18.92 -37.82 9.90
C SER A 331 18.34 -38.78 8.85
N THR A 332 18.54 -38.60 7.54
CA THR A 332 19.81 -38.77 6.79
C THR A 332 19.84 -37.94 5.48
N SER A 333 20.68 -36.90 5.35
CA SER A 333 21.91 -37.02 4.52
C SER A 333 23.15 -36.29 5.08
N TYR A 334 23.01 -35.41 6.09
CA TYR A 334 24.13 -34.65 6.71
C TYR A 334 24.19 -34.70 8.26
N GLY A 335 23.39 -35.54 8.92
CA GLY A 335 23.64 -35.96 10.30
C GLY A 335 23.39 -34.98 11.46
N THR A 336 23.04 -33.71 11.22
CA THR A 336 22.70 -32.77 12.31
C THR A 336 21.19 -32.48 12.40
N PRO A 337 20.58 -32.51 13.60
CA PRO A 337 19.18 -32.14 13.76
C PRO A 337 18.96 -30.64 13.48
N GLY A 338 17.77 -30.29 12.97
CA GLY A 338 17.35 -28.90 12.84
C GLY A 338 17.35 -28.16 14.18
N VAL A 339 17.37 -26.82 14.14
CA VAL A 339 17.30 -25.99 15.35
C VAL A 339 15.88 -25.51 15.58
N SER A 340 15.47 -25.34 16.85
CA SER A 340 14.19 -24.71 17.18
C SER A 340 14.17 -23.28 16.64
N ALA A 341 15.21 -22.49 16.90
CA ALA A 341 15.35 -21.19 16.30
C ALA A 341 16.82 -20.83 16.14
N PRO A 342 17.16 -19.94 15.20
CA PRO A 342 18.46 -19.28 15.20
C PRO A 342 18.72 -18.61 16.55
N THR A 343 19.97 -18.34 16.88
CA THR A 343 20.29 -17.53 18.08
C THR A 343 20.25 -16.04 17.79
N ALA A 344 20.52 -15.64 16.55
CA ALA A 344 20.41 -14.27 16.07
C ALA A 344 18.97 -13.74 16.20
N ARG A 345 18.83 -12.46 16.49
CA ARG A 345 17.56 -11.79 16.78
C ARG A 345 17.43 -10.41 16.15
N ALA A 346 18.54 -9.72 15.94
CA ALA A 346 18.60 -8.43 15.28
C ALA A 346 19.94 -8.27 14.58
N ASN A 347 20.04 -7.26 13.70
CA ASN A 347 21.28 -6.85 13.02
C ASN A 347 22.00 -7.99 12.27
N ALA A 348 21.25 -9.00 11.83
CA ALA A 348 21.78 -10.06 10.99
C ALA A 348 21.81 -9.61 9.53
N ALA A 349 22.61 -10.30 8.71
CA ALA A 349 22.52 -10.20 7.26
C ALA A 349 21.55 -11.27 6.72
N MET A 350 20.89 -10.98 5.59
CA MET A 350 20.03 -11.95 4.90
C MET A 350 20.48 -12.16 3.46
N GLY A 351 20.42 -13.41 3.00
CA GLY A 351 20.72 -13.79 1.63
C GLY A 351 19.73 -14.79 1.06
N ASN A 352 19.82 -15.06 -0.24
CA ASN A 352 19.00 -16.07 -0.88
C ASN A 352 19.44 -17.48 -0.49
N GLY A 353 18.50 -18.42 -0.34
CA GLY A 353 18.78 -19.75 0.18
C GLY A 353 19.24 -20.79 -0.85
N GLY A 354 18.67 -20.78 -2.06
CA GLY A 354 18.98 -21.73 -3.14
C GLY A 354 18.33 -23.11 -3.01
N TYR A 355 18.58 -24.01 -3.96
CA TYR A 355 18.02 -25.38 -3.96
C TYR A 355 18.92 -26.42 -4.64
N LEU A 356 18.74 -27.66 -4.20
CA LEU A 356 19.47 -28.84 -4.67
C LEU A 356 18.50 -29.89 -5.24
N TYR A 357 18.70 -30.25 -6.51
CA TYR A 357 18.03 -31.37 -7.18
C TYR A 357 18.93 -32.63 -7.14
N CYS A 358 18.37 -33.82 -7.32
CA CYS A 358 19.15 -35.07 -7.43
C CYS A 358 18.94 -35.75 -8.80
N THR A 359 19.96 -36.42 -9.34
CA THR A 359 19.88 -37.26 -10.56
C THR A 359 20.64 -38.58 -10.40
N PRO A 360 20.16 -39.72 -10.96
CA PRO A 360 18.99 -39.89 -11.84
C PRO A 360 17.69 -40.26 -11.11
N THR A 361 16.53 -40.03 -11.75
CA THR A 361 15.20 -40.48 -11.30
C THR A 361 15.16 -42.01 -11.06
N PRO A 362 14.42 -42.52 -10.05
CA PRO A 362 13.19 -41.95 -9.51
C PRO A 362 13.33 -41.54 -8.04
N CYS A 363 13.50 -40.25 -7.78
CA CYS A 363 13.19 -39.66 -6.46
C CYS A 363 12.57 -38.28 -6.71
N GLY A 364 11.37 -38.02 -6.19
CA GLY A 364 11.10 -36.67 -5.65
C GLY A 364 11.59 -36.61 -4.20
N PRO A 365 11.39 -35.52 -3.44
CA PRO A 365 11.40 -34.07 -3.70
C PRO A 365 12.77 -33.37 -3.46
N VAL A 366 12.79 -32.02 -3.54
CA VAL A 366 13.96 -31.10 -3.63
C VAL A 366 14.32 -30.50 -2.25
N THR A 367 15.59 -30.43 -1.87
CA THR A 367 16.01 -29.60 -0.72
C THR A 367 16.07 -28.14 -1.16
N SER A 368 15.33 -27.27 -0.49
CA SER A 368 15.17 -25.87 -0.86
C SER A 368 15.25 -24.99 0.37
N HIS A 369 16.27 -24.15 0.44
CA HIS A 369 16.31 -23.08 1.43
C HIS A 369 15.67 -21.84 0.83
N ARG A 370 14.73 -21.24 1.56
CA ARG A 370 14.14 -19.96 1.16
C ARG A 370 15.20 -18.88 1.28
N PHE A 371 15.75 -18.70 2.47
CA PHE A 371 16.74 -17.66 2.74
C PHE A 371 17.77 -18.16 3.76
N ILE A 372 18.92 -17.47 3.80
CA ILE A 372 19.93 -17.61 4.84
C ILE A 372 20.01 -16.35 5.68
N VAL A 373 20.40 -16.51 6.94
CA VAL A 373 20.67 -15.45 7.89
C VAL A 373 22.07 -15.64 8.45
N ALA A 374 22.90 -14.61 8.41
CA ALA A 374 24.30 -14.67 8.85
C ALA A 374 24.59 -13.63 9.93
N GLY A 375 25.26 -14.07 11.00
CA GLY A 375 25.65 -13.21 12.12
C GLY A 375 24.46 -12.58 12.85
N GLY A 376 24.74 -11.50 13.58
CA GLY A 376 23.74 -10.69 14.29
C GLY A 376 23.88 -10.70 15.80
N THR A 377 22.93 -10.05 16.45
CA THR A 377 22.82 -9.89 17.91
C THR A 377 21.84 -10.93 18.46
N THR A 378 22.20 -11.62 19.53
CA THR A 378 21.36 -12.58 20.25
C THR A 378 20.41 -11.88 21.22
N SER A 379 19.50 -12.63 21.85
CA SER A 379 18.56 -12.08 22.84
C SER A 379 19.20 -11.53 24.11
N THR A 380 20.47 -11.84 24.36
CA THR A 380 21.23 -11.34 25.52
C THR A 380 22.18 -10.19 25.15
N GLY A 381 22.11 -9.69 23.90
CA GLY A 381 23.02 -8.69 23.38
C GLY A 381 24.37 -9.23 22.90
N GLY A 382 24.61 -10.55 23.01
CA GLY A 382 25.81 -11.21 22.47
C GLY A 382 25.83 -11.19 20.94
N LEU A 383 27.01 -11.33 20.34
CA LEU A 383 27.17 -11.45 18.88
C LEU A 383 27.34 -12.92 18.48
N THR A 384 26.91 -13.28 17.27
CA THR A 384 27.09 -14.63 16.71
C THR A 384 27.84 -14.60 15.38
N ASP A 385 28.54 -15.69 15.08
CA ASP A 385 29.23 -15.97 13.82
C ASP A 385 28.51 -17.04 12.99
N HIS A 386 27.39 -17.57 13.48
CA HIS A 386 26.65 -18.65 12.83
C HIS A 386 25.88 -18.19 11.59
N ILE A 387 25.69 -19.13 10.68
CA ILE A 387 24.83 -19.03 9.50
C ILE A 387 23.67 -20.00 9.66
N TYR A 388 22.47 -19.48 9.55
CA TYR A 388 21.23 -20.23 9.62
C TYR A 388 20.51 -20.20 8.28
N ALA A 389 19.79 -21.27 7.94
CA ALA A 389 18.90 -21.32 6.78
C ALA A 389 17.48 -21.70 7.20
N TYR A 390 16.48 -21.11 6.56
CA TYR A 390 15.08 -21.53 6.70
C TYR A 390 14.58 -22.13 5.39
N GLY A 391 13.96 -23.30 5.45
CA GLY A 391 13.34 -23.93 4.30
C GLY A 391 13.08 -25.41 4.47
N ASP A 392 12.82 -26.05 3.34
CA ASP A 392 12.42 -27.45 3.23
C ASP A 392 13.66 -28.33 3.03
N LYS A 393 13.81 -29.34 3.89
CA LYS A 393 14.75 -30.43 3.66
C LYS A 393 14.01 -31.73 3.48
N VAL A 394 14.50 -32.50 2.53
CA VAL A 394 13.90 -33.77 2.14
C VAL A 394 14.81 -34.90 2.59
N PHE A 395 14.25 -35.84 3.32
CA PHE A 395 14.94 -37.02 3.79
C PHE A 395 14.36 -38.26 3.14
N VAL A 396 15.24 -39.03 2.48
CA VAL A 396 14.88 -40.28 1.82
C VAL A 396 15.35 -41.42 2.72
N SER A 397 14.41 -42.25 3.16
CA SER A 397 14.69 -43.53 3.81
C SER A 397 14.16 -44.67 2.94
N THR A 398 14.62 -45.90 3.19
CA THR A 398 14.22 -47.07 2.38
C THR A 398 12.70 -47.25 2.43
N GLY A 399 12.00 -46.85 1.37
CA GLY A 399 10.54 -46.97 1.23
C GLY A 399 9.71 -45.77 1.71
N SER A 400 10.31 -44.65 2.13
CA SER A 400 9.57 -43.44 2.52
C SER A 400 10.36 -42.15 2.23
N THR A 401 9.64 -41.07 1.94
CA THR A 401 10.21 -39.74 1.76
C THR A 401 9.51 -38.75 2.68
N THR A 402 10.26 -38.10 3.56
CA THR A 402 9.72 -37.13 4.52
C THR A 402 10.33 -35.77 4.27
N THR A 403 9.48 -34.75 4.16
CA THR A 403 9.91 -33.35 4.03
C THR A 403 9.72 -32.65 5.37
N TYR A 404 10.75 -31.94 5.84
CA TYR A 404 10.69 -31.11 7.04
C TYR A 404 10.97 -29.66 6.68
N THR A 405 10.07 -28.77 7.10
CA THR A 405 10.23 -27.33 6.96
C THR A 405 10.69 -26.75 8.29
N GLY A 406 11.81 -26.03 8.30
CA GLY A 406 12.32 -25.46 9.54
C GLY A 406 13.63 -24.70 9.41
N TRP A 407 14.23 -24.41 10.56
CA TRP A 407 15.51 -23.76 10.68
C TRP A 407 16.66 -24.77 10.78
N TRP A 408 17.76 -24.46 10.10
CA TRP A 408 18.96 -25.28 10.02
C TRP A 408 20.17 -24.42 10.38
N ASP A 409 21.03 -24.92 11.27
CA ASP A 409 22.32 -24.32 11.54
C ASP A 409 23.34 -24.85 10.54
N VAL A 410 23.55 -24.06 9.49
CA VAL A 410 24.40 -24.43 8.36
C VAL A 410 25.87 -24.45 8.76
N SER A 411 26.25 -23.66 9.76
CA SER A 411 27.61 -23.63 10.29
C SER A 411 28.00 -24.93 10.99
N VAL A 412 27.03 -25.62 11.60
CA VAL A 412 27.29 -26.92 12.26
C VAL A 412 27.12 -28.08 11.29
N GLU A 413 26.13 -28.02 10.39
CA GLU A 413 25.80 -29.09 9.44
C GLU A 413 26.99 -29.53 8.59
N PHE A 414 27.82 -28.58 8.16
CA PHE A 414 28.97 -28.85 7.30
C PHE A 414 30.30 -28.98 8.06
N GLY A 415 30.21 -29.19 9.37
CA GLY A 415 31.33 -29.18 10.30
C GLY A 415 31.59 -27.76 10.79
N ASN A 416 31.64 -27.58 12.11
CA ASN A 416 31.84 -26.28 12.79
C ASN A 416 33.27 -25.73 12.62
N ALA A 417 33.75 -25.66 11.38
CA ALA A 417 35.05 -25.18 10.97
C ALA A 417 34.97 -23.70 10.55
N PRO A 418 36.08 -22.94 10.62
CA PRO A 418 36.11 -21.53 10.22
C PRO A 418 35.63 -21.25 8.78
N ALA A 419 35.68 -22.24 7.89
CA ALA A 419 35.20 -22.11 6.51
C ALA A 419 33.67 -22.09 6.38
N ASN A 420 32.93 -22.49 7.42
CA ASN A 420 31.46 -22.67 7.39
C ASN A 420 30.71 -21.66 8.29
N LYS A 421 31.42 -20.70 8.86
CA LYS A 421 30.88 -19.65 9.73
C LYS A 421 31.64 -18.36 9.52
N LEU A 422 31.10 -17.25 10.01
CA LEU A 422 31.79 -15.96 9.90
C LEU A 422 33.12 -16.03 10.70
N PRO A 423 34.23 -15.49 10.18
CA PRO A 423 35.53 -15.46 10.85
C PRO A 423 35.50 -14.85 12.25
N VAL A 424 34.57 -13.91 12.49
CA VAL A 424 34.33 -13.26 13.78
C VAL A 424 32.84 -13.15 14.05
N THR A 425 32.48 -13.08 15.33
CA THR A 425 31.12 -12.72 15.70
C THR A 425 30.87 -11.26 15.31
N ASN A 426 29.81 -11.01 14.54
CA ASN A 426 29.57 -9.69 13.98
C ASN A 426 28.06 -9.37 13.98
N ALA A 427 27.75 -8.09 13.96
CA ALA A 427 26.39 -7.59 13.81
C ALA A 427 26.39 -6.31 12.99
N GLY A 428 25.26 -6.03 12.34
CA GLY A 428 25.04 -4.78 11.62
C GLY A 428 25.95 -4.63 10.41
N MET A 429 26.40 -5.74 9.83
CA MET A 429 27.04 -5.73 8.52
C MET A 429 26.01 -5.28 7.48
N ALA A 430 26.41 -4.38 6.59
CA ALA A 430 25.63 -4.12 5.41
C ALA A 430 25.66 -5.36 4.52
N TYR A 431 24.58 -5.67 3.82
CA TYR A 431 24.52 -6.88 3.04
C TYR A 431 23.74 -6.67 1.73
N ALA A 432 24.07 -7.50 0.74
CA ALA A 432 23.45 -7.50 -0.57
C ALA A 432 23.15 -8.95 -0.97
N PRO A 433 21.86 -9.35 -1.02
CA PRO A 433 21.47 -10.70 -1.44
C PRO A 433 21.85 -10.96 -2.90
N MET A 434 22.45 -12.10 -3.20
CA MET A 434 22.82 -12.50 -4.55
C MET A 434 22.28 -13.88 -4.88
N PHE A 435 21.83 -14.08 -6.13
CA PHE A 435 21.39 -15.38 -6.61
C PHE A 435 22.43 -16.08 -7.49
N ASN A 436 23.48 -15.38 -7.95
CA ASN A 436 24.44 -15.89 -8.92
C ASN A 436 25.90 -15.68 -8.45
N ILE A 437 26.26 -16.24 -7.30
CA ILE A 437 27.64 -16.22 -6.80
C ILE A 437 28.41 -17.37 -7.46
N PRO A 438 29.42 -17.10 -8.33
CA PRO A 438 30.16 -18.16 -8.99
C PRO A 438 31.17 -18.80 -8.03
N MET A 439 31.05 -20.11 -7.81
CA MET A 439 31.93 -20.91 -6.95
C MET A 439 32.59 -22.04 -7.74
N PRO A 440 33.89 -22.31 -7.52
CA PRO A 440 34.55 -23.46 -8.13
C PRO A 440 34.07 -24.77 -7.52
N VAL A 441 33.83 -25.77 -8.36
CA VAL A 441 33.50 -27.15 -7.96
C VAL A 441 34.57 -28.05 -8.56
N GLY A 442 35.56 -28.44 -7.75
CA GLY A 442 36.76 -29.11 -8.25
C GLY A 442 37.59 -28.20 -9.16
N THR A 443 38.37 -28.79 -10.07
CA THR A 443 39.28 -28.05 -10.97
C THR A 443 38.67 -27.69 -12.33
N ASN A 444 37.53 -28.31 -12.70
CA ASN A 444 37.02 -28.31 -14.07
C ASN A 444 35.55 -27.86 -14.22
N SER A 445 34.85 -27.56 -13.13
CA SER A 445 33.47 -27.06 -13.16
C SER A 445 33.29 -25.85 -12.22
N LEU A 446 32.38 -24.95 -12.59
CA LEU A 446 31.92 -23.86 -11.73
C LEU A 446 30.41 -23.98 -11.55
N GLN A 447 29.91 -23.52 -10.41
CA GLN A 447 28.51 -23.59 -10.03
C GLN A 447 28.07 -22.23 -9.50
N GLN A 448 26.85 -21.82 -9.83
CA GLN A 448 26.25 -20.61 -9.27
C GLN A 448 25.55 -20.96 -7.96
N HIS A 449 25.71 -20.09 -6.97
CA HIS A 449 25.12 -20.22 -5.66
C HIS A 449 24.30 -19.00 -5.28
N ALA A 450 23.26 -19.25 -4.47
CA ALA A 450 22.53 -18.22 -3.78
C ALA A 450 23.27 -17.84 -2.48
N GLY A 451 23.13 -16.59 -2.02
CA GLY A 451 23.75 -16.15 -0.78
C GLY A 451 23.65 -14.64 -0.57
N ALA A 452 24.66 -14.07 0.09
CA ALA A 452 24.83 -12.63 0.25
C ALA A 452 26.30 -12.23 0.35
N VAL A 453 26.60 -11.01 -0.10
CA VAL A 453 27.83 -10.28 0.26
C VAL A 453 27.55 -9.46 1.52
N LEU A 454 28.49 -9.46 2.45
CA LEU A 454 28.45 -8.73 3.71
C LEU A 454 29.67 -7.82 3.81
N VAL A 455 29.47 -6.56 4.18
CA VAL A 455 30.55 -5.58 4.35
C VAL A 455 30.41 -4.83 5.67
N GLY A 456 31.54 -4.69 6.38
CA GLY A 456 31.64 -3.89 7.59
C GLY A 456 31.15 -4.59 8.87
N GLY A 457 30.33 -3.89 9.64
CA GLY A 457 29.83 -4.35 10.95
C GLY A 457 30.02 -3.34 12.07
N VAL A 458 29.42 -3.59 13.22
CA VAL A 458 29.58 -2.81 14.46
C VAL A 458 30.22 -3.67 15.56
N ASN A 459 30.89 -3.00 16.51
CA ASN A 459 31.55 -3.64 17.66
C ASN A 459 32.69 -4.61 17.32
N VAL A 460 33.32 -4.47 16.14
CA VAL A 460 34.61 -5.11 15.85
C VAL A 460 35.68 -4.43 16.71
N PRO A 461 36.45 -5.17 17.53
CA PRO A 461 37.39 -4.60 18.50
C PRO A 461 38.42 -3.66 17.85
N PRO A 462 38.72 -2.50 18.46
CA PRO A 462 39.79 -1.62 17.99
C PRO A 462 41.13 -2.37 17.95
N GLY A 463 41.80 -2.37 16.79
CA GLY A 463 43.16 -2.90 16.63
C GLY A 463 43.29 -4.33 16.07
N ALA A 464 42.18 -5.02 15.78
CA ALA A 464 42.22 -6.21 14.93
C ALA A 464 42.59 -5.81 13.48
N ALA A 465 43.18 -6.72 12.71
CA ALA A 465 43.43 -6.50 11.28
C ALA A 465 42.09 -6.38 10.56
N TRP A 466 41.56 -5.16 10.52
CA TRP A 466 40.30 -4.76 9.90
C TRP A 466 40.16 -5.26 8.46
N ASP A 467 41.31 -5.47 7.81
CA ASP A 467 41.45 -6.00 6.48
C ASP A 467 40.75 -7.38 6.38
N THR A 468 41.02 -8.36 7.25
CA THR A 468 40.56 -9.76 7.06
C THR A 468 39.09 -10.04 7.37
N VAL A 469 38.37 -9.07 7.95
CA VAL A 469 36.96 -9.21 8.38
C VAL A 469 36.05 -8.11 7.82
N GLY A 470 36.60 -7.25 6.94
CA GLY A 470 35.85 -6.14 6.37
C GLY A 470 34.84 -6.54 5.31
N CYS A 471 35.01 -7.72 4.70
CA CYS A 471 34.17 -8.22 3.62
C CYS A 471 34.08 -9.74 3.67
N GLU A 472 32.87 -10.27 3.65
CA GLU A 472 32.58 -11.70 3.71
C GLU A 472 31.46 -12.06 2.71
N ILE A 473 31.55 -13.24 2.09
CA ILE A 473 30.50 -13.79 1.24
C ILE A 473 29.96 -15.03 1.94
N ALA A 474 28.70 -14.98 2.35
CA ALA A 474 27.99 -16.13 2.89
C ALA A 474 27.26 -16.85 1.74
N VAL A 475 27.72 -18.06 1.42
CA VAL A 475 27.17 -18.87 0.34
C VAL A 475 26.19 -19.89 0.90
N GLY A 476 24.99 -19.95 0.31
CA GLY A 476 23.95 -20.94 0.59
C GLY A 476 24.01 -22.14 -0.35
N LEU A 477 22.85 -22.74 -0.63
CA LEU A 477 22.75 -23.82 -1.60
C LEU A 477 23.01 -23.31 -3.03
N PRO A 478 23.33 -24.21 -3.96
CA PRO A 478 23.37 -23.87 -5.37
C PRO A 478 22.10 -23.17 -5.85
N SER A 479 22.25 -22.31 -6.85
CA SER A 479 21.13 -21.64 -7.50
C SER A 479 20.32 -22.63 -8.32
N TYR A 480 20.95 -23.54 -9.06
CA TYR A 480 20.30 -24.66 -9.76
C TYR A 480 21.34 -25.78 -9.96
N SER A 481 21.18 -26.96 -9.35
CA SER A 481 22.11 -28.07 -9.63
C SER A 481 21.62 -29.44 -9.22
N SER A 482 22.12 -30.47 -9.92
CA SER A 482 22.03 -31.88 -9.56
C SER A 482 23.26 -32.44 -8.82
N THR A 483 24.33 -31.64 -8.74
CA THR A 483 25.61 -32.01 -8.12
C THR A 483 25.71 -31.40 -6.74
N ALA A 484 25.84 -32.24 -5.71
CA ALA A 484 26.19 -31.80 -4.36
C ALA A 484 27.62 -31.24 -4.40
N GLY A 485 27.74 -29.90 -4.43
CA GLY A 485 28.98 -29.25 -4.86
C GLY A 485 29.56 -28.19 -3.91
N ALA A 486 28.73 -27.47 -3.14
CA ALA A 486 29.26 -26.64 -2.06
C ALA A 486 28.26 -26.58 -0.90
N SER A 487 28.75 -26.99 0.26
CA SER A 487 28.23 -26.71 1.60
C SER A 487 28.20 -25.20 1.85
N GLY A 488 27.39 -24.74 2.81
CA GLY A 488 27.36 -23.33 3.18
C GLY A 488 28.77 -22.84 3.56
N THR A 489 29.39 -22.11 2.65
CA THR A 489 30.81 -21.73 2.74
C THR A 489 30.88 -20.23 2.92
N VAL A 490 31.79 -19.79 3.79
CA VAL A 490 32.14 -18.38 3.91
C VAL A 490 33.44 -18.13 3.17
N VAL A 491 33.40 -17.20 2.23
CA VAL A 491 34.58 -16.74 1.50
C VAL A 491 34.92 -15.33 1.98
N SER A 492 36.14 -15.11 2.44
CA SER A 492 36.61 -13.74 2.69
C SER A 492 36.77 -13.01 1.35
N CYS A 493 36.17 -11.83 1.24
CA CYS A 493 36.33 -10.95 0.08
C CYS A 493 37.32 -9.80 0.33
N THR A 494 38.12 -9.94 1.38
CA THR A 494 39.22 -9.02 1.67
C THR A 494 40.24 -9.03 0.54
N THR A 495 40.43 -7.86 -0.02
CA THR A 495 41.34 -7.56 -1.12
C THR A 495 42.25 -6.40 -0.70
N PRO A 496 43.32 -6.08 -1.43
CA PRO A 496 44.18 -4.94 -1.11
C PRO A 496 43.43 -3.62 -0.90
N GLU A 497 42.23 -3.49 -1.48
CA GLU A 497 41.33 -2.35 -1.33
C GLU A 497 40.76 -2.21 0.09
N PHE A 498 40.73 -3.27 0.91
CA PHE A 498 40.36 -3.19 2.32
C PHE A 498 41.52 -2.75 3.23
N ALA A 499 42.69 -2.47 2.69
CA ALA A 499 43.85 -2.06 3.47
C ALA A 499 43.64 -0.71 4.21
N THR A 500 44.46 -0.53 5.24
CA THR A 500 44.52 0.68 6.08
C THR A 500 45.08 1.92 5.36
N ALA A 501 45.65 1.76 4.16
CA ALA A 501 46.23 2.83 3.35
C ALA A 501 45.21 3.93 2.96
N ALA A 502 45.71 5.12 2.61
CA ALA A 502 44.88 6.19 2.06
C ALA A 502 44.36 5.84 0.66
N GLY A 503 43.15 6.29 0.31
CA GLY A 503 42.53 6.03 -1.00
C GLY A 503 41.94 4.63 -1.20
N ALA A 504 42.20 3.70 -0.28
CA ALA A 504 41.58 2.38 -0.27
C ALA A 504 40.09 2.46 0.16
N LEU A 505 39.32 1.38 -0.03
CA LEU A 505 37.97 1.22 0.53
C LEU A 505 38.06 1.13 2.06
N GLY A 506 38.84 0.19 2.59
CA GLY A 506 39.07 -0.05 4.01
C GLY A 506 37.82 -0.45 4.79
N PHE A 507 38.00 -0.76 6.07
CA PHE A 507 36.87 -1.10 6.93
C PHE A 507 35.99 0.11 7.22
N ARG A 508 34.67 -0.08 7.06
CA ARG A 508 33.66 0.95 7.31
C ARG A 508 32.41 0.33 7.89
N SER A 509 31.79 1.03 8.84
CA SER A 509 30.48 0.66 9.37
C SER A 509 29.36 1.49 8.72
N GLY A 510 28.16 0.91 8.67
CA GLY A 510 26.97 1.59 8.13
C GLY A 510 27.10 1.97 6.64
N VAL A 511 27.82 1.18 5.85
CA VAL A 511 27.80 1.34 4.38
C VAL A 511 26.41 0.99 3.84
N ALA A 512 26.02 1.58 2.72
CA ALA A 512 24.85 1.14 2.00
C ALA A 512 25.29 0.19 0.88
N LEU A 513 24.66 -0.98 0.76
CA LEU A 513 25.07 -2.05 -0.15
C LEU A 513 23.87 -2.52 -0.98
N VAL A 514 24.07 -2.74 -2.28
CA VAL A 514 23.02 -3.24 -3.16
C VAL A 514 23.60 -4.12 -4.27
N THR A 515 22.89 -5.19 -4.62
CA THR A 515 23.19 -5.98 -5.81
C THR A 515 22.79 -5.19 -7.06
N SER A 516 23.62 -5.24 -8.10
CA SER A 516 23.28 -4.74 -9.43
C SER A 516 21.95 -5.31 -9.95
N ASP A 517 21.28 -4.56 -10.80
CA ASP A 517 20.07 -4.97 -11.51
C ASP A 517 20.27 -6.22 -12.40
N LEU A 518 21.51 -6.45 -12.88
CA LEU A 518 21.91 -7.66 -13.61
C LEU A 518 22.26 -8.84 -12.70
N GLY A 519 22.41 -8.61 -11.39
CA GLY A 519 22.74 -9.65 -10.41
C GLY A 519 24.19 -10.15 -10.48
N ASP A 520 25.09 -9.44 -11.16
CA ASP A 520 26.47 -9.86 -11.45
C ASP A 520 27.54 -9.16 -10.59
N SER A 521 27.17 -8.02 -10.00
CA SER A 521 28.04 -7.16 -9.21
C SER A 521 27.30 -6.56 -8.02
N VAL A 522 28.05 -6.01 -7.06
CA VAL A 522 27.52 -5.33 -5.87
C VAL A 522 28.08 -3.90 -5.83
N TYR A 523 27.25 -2.94 -5.43
CA TYR A 523 27.64 -1.55 -5.26
C TYR A 523 27.60 -1.15 -3.80
N LEU A 524 28.63 -0.42 -3.38
CA LEU A 524 28.79 0.11 -2.03
C LEU A 524 28.86 1.63 -2.07
N PHE A 525 28.07 2.27 -1.23
CA PHE A 525 28.09 3.72 -1.04
C PHE A 525 28.38 4.12 0.41
N GLY A 526 29.32 5.05 0.58
CA GLY A 526 29.56 5.78 1.82
C GLY A 526 30.06 4.95 3.01
N GLY A 527 29.45 5.16 4.18
CA GLY A 527 29.83 4.56 5.46
C GLY A 527 30.84 5.39 6.25
N ASN A 528 31.11 4.96 7.49
CA ASN A 528 32.08 5.59 8.38
C ASN A 528 33.38 4.77 8.44
N ARG A 529 34.44 5.27 7.80
CA ARG A 529 35.75 4.61 7.75
C ARG A 529 36.51 4.77 9.06
N THR A 530 37.09 3.67 9.54
CA THR A 530 37.96 3.65 10.71
C THR A 530 39.26 2.89 10.41
N GLY A 531 40.27 3.06 11.26
CA GLY A 531 41.50 2.26 11.20
C GLY A 531 42.48 2.63 10.09
N SER A 532 42.29 3.74 9.37
CA SER A 532 43.29 4.20 8.40
C SER A 532 44.55 4.72 9.08
N THR A 533 45.72 4.40 8.52
CA THR A 533 47.03 4.95 8.92
C THR A 533 47.15 6.45 8.62
N THR A 534 46.30 6.98 7.74
CA THR A 534 46.19 8.42 7.47
C THR A 534 44.95 8.97 8.18
N PRO A 535 45.07 9.75 9.27
CA PRO A 535 43.92 10.14 10.08
C PRO A 535 42.80 10.86 9.32
N SER A 536 43.14 11.71 8.35
CA SER A 536 42.17 12.42 7.48
C SER A 536 41.38 11.50 6.55
N SER A 537 41.84 10.25 6.36
CA SER A 537 41.13 9.23 5.59
C SER A 537 40.06 8.52 6.42
N ASN A 538 40.00 8.71 7.74
CA ASN A 538 38.88 8.20 8.56
C ASN A 538 37.64 9.11 8.43
N GLY A 539 36.53 8.68 9.01
CA GLY A 539 35.26 9.42 9.02
C GLY A 539 34.30 9.02 7.90
N PHE A 540 33.21 9.76 7.79
CA PHE A 540 32.13 9.53 6.83
C PHE A 540 32.61 9.70 5.39
N LYS A 541 32.04 8.90 4.49
CA LYS A 541 32.40 8.86 3.07
C LYS A 541 31.17 8.99 2.16
N ASN A 542 31.40 9.37 0.91
CA ASN A 542 30.42 9.52 -0.17
C ASN A 542 30.96 8.98 -1.52
N ASP A 543 31.99 8.15 -1.46
CA ASP A 543 32.52 7.41 -2.60
C ASP A 543 31.63 6.21 -2.94
N LEU A 544 31.73 5.79 -4.20
CA LEU A 544 31.03 4.65 -4.76
C LEU A 544 32.06 3.59 -5.17
N TRP A 545 31.80 2.35 -4.81
CA TRP A 545 32.64 1.20 -5.16
C TRP A 545 31.79 0.10 -5.78
N GLN A 546 32.38 -0.63 -6.72
CA GLN A 546 31.77 -1.79 -7.37
C GLN A 546 32.61 -3.03 -7.05
N GLU A 547 31.93 -4.10 -6.64
CA GLU A 547 32.49 -5.43 -6.48
C GLU A 547 32.24 -6.29 -7.71
N THR A 548 33.23 -7.09 -8.09
CA THR A 548 33.06 -8.19 -9.04
C THR A 548 33.52 -9.49 -8.41
N ILE A 549 32.70 -10.53 -8.52
CA ILE A 549 33.00 -11.89 -8.05
C ILE A 549 33.27 -12.77 -9.27
N SER A 550 34.40 -13.46 -9.28
CA SER A 550 34.82 -14.31 -10.40
C SER A 550 35.52 -15.57 -9.90
N VAL A 551 35.67 -16.57 -10.77
CA VAL A 551 36.55 -17.72 -10.52
C VAL A 551 37.84 -17.53 -11.31
N VAL A 552 38.98 -17.67 -10.64
CA VAL A 552 40.32 -17.58 -11.25
C VAL A 552 41.14 -18.83 -10.94
N CYS A 553 42.21 -19.02 -11.71
CA CYS A 553 43.12 -20.14 -11.54
C CYS A 553 44.46 -19.67 -10.95
N ASN A 554 44.86 -20.28 -9.82
CA ASN A 554 46.06 -19.93 -9.07
C ASN A 554 47.08 -21.07 -9.01
N PRO A 555 48.39 -20.83 -9.13
CA PRO A 555 49.03 -19.53 -9.34
C PRO A 555 48.86 -19.04 -10.79
N GLY A 556 48.64 -17.73 -10.99
CA GLY A 556 48.56 -17.11 -12.32
C GLY A 556 47.43 -16.10 -12.48
N GLY A 557 46.37 -16.20 -11.67
CA GLY A 557 45.27 -15.22 -11.65
C GLY A 557 44.44 -15.13 -12.94
N THR A 558 44.56 -16.12 -13.84
CA THR A 558 43.83 -16.13 -15.11
C THR A 558 42.37 -16.49 -14.90
N THR A 559 41.46 -15.91 -15.67
CA THR A 559 40.03 -16.29 -15.72
C THR A 559 39.74 -17.47 -16.65
N ALA A 560 40.78 -18.09 -17.23
CA ALA A 560 40.64 -19.25 -18.09
C ALA A 560 40.11 -20.44 -17.30
N PHE A 561 38.97 -21.00 -17.72
CA PHE A 561 38.32 -22.12 -17.04
C PHE A 561 37.89 -23.19 -18.06
N PRO A 562 38.12 -24.50 -17.84
CA PRO A 562 38.79 -25.18 -16.71
C PRO A 562 40.19 -24.66 -16.41
N CYS A 563 40.63 -24.83 -15.16
CA CYS A 563 41.94 -24.33 -14.76
C CYS A 563 43.09 -25.09 -15.45
N PRO A 564 44.13 -24.40 -15.96
CA PRO A 564 45.31 -25.05 -16.52
C PRO A 564 45.93 -26.05 -15.53
N VAL A 565 46.54 -27.11 -16.06
CA VAL A 565 47.23 -28.12 -15.25
C VAL A 565 48.27 -27.44 -14.35
N GLY A 566 48.26 -27.78 -13.05
CA GLY A 566 49.14 -27.18 -12.04
C GLY A 566 48.58 -25.90 -11.39
N THR A 567 47.37 -25.48 -11.75
CA THR A 567 46.64 -24.39 -11.09
C THR A 567 45.35 -24.90 -10.42
N THR A 568 44.89 -24.19 -9.39
CA THR A 568 43.69 -24.47 -8.61
C THR A 568 42.67 -23.37 -8.81
N ALA A 569 41.41 -23.76 -8.99
CA ALA A 569 40.30 -22.83 -9.09
C ALA A 569 40.02 -22.19 -7.72
N GLN A 570 39.91 -20.86 -7.69
CA GLN A 570 39.62 -20.10 -6.48
C GLN A 570 38.66 -18.95 -6.82
N THR A 571 37.73 -18.67 -5.91
CA THR A 571 36.91 -17.46 -5.98
C THR A 571 37.80 -16.24 -5.76
N LYS A 572 37.76 -15.30 -6.69
CA LYS A 572 38.40 -13.99 -6.60
C LYS A 572 37.33 -12.92 -6.51
N VAL A 573 37.47 -12.09 -5.49
CA VAL A 573 36.71 -10.86 -5.36
C VAL A 573 37.63 -9.69 -5.69
N ALA A 574 37.07 -8.65 -6.29
CA ALA A 574 37.78 -7.42 -6.57
C ALA A 574 36.85 -6.23 -6.38
N TRP A 575 37.37 -5.16 -5.78
CA TRP A 575 36.67 -3.90 -5.60
C TRP A 575 37.31 -2.82 -6.45
N ALA A 576 36.50 -2.02 -7.12
CA ALA A 576 36.94 -0.88 -7.91
C ALA A 576 36.18 0.38 -7.51
N SER A 577 36.89 1.49 -7.37
CA SER A 577 36.24 2.79 -7.19
C SER A 577 35.55 3.19 -8.49
N VAL A 578 34.28 3.57 -8.39
CA VAL A 578 33.51 4.10 -9.51
C VAL A 578 33.75 5.60 -9.58
N ALA A 579 34.40 6.07 -10.64
CA ALA A 579 34.64 7.49 -10.85
C ALA A 579 33.31 8.21 -11.11
N VAL A 580 32.97 9.18 -10.27
CA VAL A 580 31.79 10.04 -10.39
C VAL A 580 32.21 11.50 -10.52
N ALA A 581 31.35 12.34 -11.11
CA ALA A 581 31.62 13.76 -11.23
C ALA A 581 31.76 14.41 -9.84
N ALA A 582 32.61 15.43 -9.72
CA ALA A 582 32.92 16.04 -8.42
C ALA A 582 31.76 16.86 -7.80
N SER A 583 30.79 17.29 -8.62
CA SER A 583 29.64 18.08 -8.16
C SER A 583 28.47 18.00 -9.15
N PRO A 584 27.21 18.04 -8.67
CA PRO A 584 26.81 17.93 -7.27
C PRO A 584 27.02 16.50 -6.77
N LEU A 585 27.11 16.31 -5.44
CA LEU A 585 27.37 14.99 -4.85
C LEU A 585 26.71 14.92 -3.45
N PRO A 586 26.17 13.76 -3.02
CA PRO A 586 25.61 13.63 -1.69
C PRO A 586 26.66 13.90 -0.62
N SER A 587 26.27 14.51 0.50
CA SER A 587 27.17 14.66 1.65
C SER A 587 27.67 13.28 2.14
N PRO A 588 28.93 13.19 2.65
CA PRO A 588 29.44 11.99 3.30
C PRO A 588 28.52 11.50 4.42
N ARG A 589 28.11 10.22 4.35
CA ARG A 589 27.06 9.67 5.22
C ARG A 589 27.19 8.18 5.49
N ALA A 590 26.58 7.72 6.57
CA ALA A 590 26.46 6.31 6.94
C ALA A 590 25.01 5.96 7.31
N ASN A 591 24.68 4.68 7.34
CA ASN A 591 23.35 4.13 7.61
C ASN A 591 22.25 4.66 6.67
N ALA A 592 22.65 5.04 5.44
CA ALA A 592 21.77 5.39 4.35
C ALA A 592 21.24 4.11 3.67
N GLY A 593 20.20 4.26 2.86
CA GLY A 593 19.71 3.20 1.98
C GLY A 593 20.25 3.36 0.56
N LEU A 594 20.45 2.25 -0.14
CA LEU A 594 20.88 2.20 -1.54
C LEU A 594 20.04 1.17 -2.29
N ALA A 595 19.50 1.56 -3.44
CA ALA A 595 18.69 0.69 -4.29
C ALA A 595 18.90 1.02 -5.76
N PHE A 596 18.84 0.01 -6.65
CA PHE A 596 18.62 0.27 -8.07
C PHE A 596 17.14 0.56 -8.29
N ALA A 597 16.80 1.84 -8.46
CA ALA A 597 15.42 2.29 -8.56
C ALA A 597 14.84 2.19 -9.97
N ASP A 598 15.72 2.02 -10.95
CA ASP A 598 15.39 1.84 -12.35
C ASP A 598 16.59 1.16 -13.00
N TYR A 599 16.45 0.67 -14.24
CA TYR A 599 17.55 -0.01 -14.92
C TYR A 599 18.80 0.87 -14.95
N ARG A 600 19.89 0.38 -14.35
CA ARG A 600 21.17 1.08 -14.14
C ARG A 600 21.10 2.43 -13.42
N ARG A 601 20.02 2.75 -12.71
CA ARG A 601 19.92 3.99 -11.92
C ARG A 601 19.93 3.71 -10.44
N LEU A 602 20.98 4.18 -9.81
CA LEU A 602 21.27 3.96 -8.40
C LEU A 602 20.72 5.11 -7.57
N THR A 603 19.90 4.80 -6.57
CA THR A 603 19.26 5.79 -5.69
C THR A 603 19.74 5.63 -4.26
N VAL A 604 20.20 6.74 -3.67
CA VAL A 604 20.56 6.88 -2.26
C VAL A 604 19.48 7.66 -1.53
N TYR A 605 19.12 7.22 -0.34
CA TYR A 605 18.20 7.96 0.53
C TYR A 605 18.73 8.06 1.97
N GLY A 606 18.51 9.21 2.60
CA GLY A 606 18.67 9.39 4.05
C GLY A 606 20.08 9.10 4.59
N GLY A 607 20.14 8.56 5.80
CA GLY A 607 21.39 8.27 6.53
C GLY A 607 21.72 9.33 7.58
N THR A 608 22.98 9.36 8.01
CA THR A 608 23.49 10.33 8.99
C THR A 608 24.81 10.88 8.51
N ASP A 609 24.98 12.20 8.61
CA ASP A 609 26.23 12.88 8.28
C ASP A 609 27.16 13.02 9.50
N ALA A 610 28.33 13.63 9.27
CA ALA A 610 29.34 13.86 10.30
C ALA A 610 28.88 14.81 11.43
N THR A 611 27.82 15.60 11.22
CA THR A 611 27.25 16.49 12.25
C THR A 611 26.23 15.78 13.14
N GLY A 612 25.88 14.53 12.81
CA GLY A 612 24.86 13.75 13.51
C GLY A 612 23.44 13.97 13.00
N ASN A 613 23.27 14.81 11.97
CA ASN A 613 21.97 15.07 11.38
C ASN A 613 21.48 13.84 10.64
N THR A 614 20.25 13.41 10.94
CA THR A 614 19.56 12.41 10.13
C THR A 614 19.04 13.08 8.87
N LEU A 615 19.38 12.52 7.71
CA LEU A 615 19.11 13.13 6.41
C LEU A 615 17.79 12.63 5.82
N ARG A 616 17.20 13.46 4.95
CA ARG A 616 15.96 13.19 4.21
C ARG A 616 16.13 13.26 2.70
N ASP A 617 17.28 13.71 2.23
CA ASP A 617 17.53 13.88 0.81
C ASP A 617 17.61 12.54 0.07
N ALA A 618 17.20 12.58 -1.20
CA ALA A 618 17.30 11.50 -2.15
C ALA A 618 18.24 11.92 -3.28
N TRP A 619 19.08 11.00 -3.73
CA TRP A 619 20.04 11.24 -4.79
C TRP A 619 20.03 10.10 -5.79
N GLU A 620 20.21 10.43 -7.06
CA GLU A 620 20.24 9.47 -8.17
C GLU A 620 21.55 9.57 -8.93
N LEU A 621 22.05 8.43 -9.39
CA LEU A 621 23.20 8.29 -10.29
C LEU A 621 22.82 7.37 -11.45
N ASP A 622 22.92 7.87 -12.67
CA ASP A 622 22.69 7.08 -13.88
C ASP A 622 24.01 6.40 -14.31
N LEU A 623 24.09 5.08 -14.18
CA LEU A 623 25.25 4.28 -14.57
C LEU A 623 25.17 3.80 -16.03
N SER A 624 24.09 4.09 -16.76
CA SER A 624 23.96 3.72 -18.18
C SER A 624 24.93 4.48 -19.07
N VAL A 625 25.43 5.64 -18.62
CA VAL A 625 26.39 6.49 -19.35
C VAL A 625 27.82 5.96 -19.33
N LEU A 626 28.10 4.92 -18.54
CA LEU A 626 29.43 4.31 -18.49
C LEU A 626 29.88 3.86 -19.89
N PRO A 627 31.16 4.09 -20.28
CA PRO A 627 32.28 4.47 -19.42
C PRO A 627 32.47 5.98 -19.19
N ALA A 628 31.56 6.85 -19.66
CA ALA A 628 31.62 8.27 -19.30
C ALA A 628 31.41 8.45 -17.79
N THR A 629 31.87 9.57 -17.23
CA THR A 629 31.76 9.83 -15.78
C THR A 629 30.30 10.15 -15.41
N PRO A 630 29.61 9.27 -14.66
CA PRO A 630 28.26 9.56 -14.20
C PRO A 630 28.26 10.67 -13.14
N GLN A 631 27.18 11.44 -13.08
CA GLN A 631 27.03 12.57 -12.19
C GLN A 631 25.81 12.39 -11.30
N TRP A 632 25.98 12.63 -10.00
CA TRP A 632 24.88 12.60 -9.05
C TRP A 632 23.92 13.75 -9.31
N ARG A 633 22.65 13.52 -9.02
CA ARG A 633 21.63 14.56 -8.95
C ARG A 633 20.80 14.37 -7.69
N GLN A 634 20.51 15.47 -7.00
CA GLN A 634 19.55 15.47 -5.91
C GLN A 634 18.12 15.47 -6.47
N LEU A 635 17.31 14.54 -5.98
CA LEU A 635 15.89 14.45 -6.34
C LEU A 635 15.07 15.37 -5.41
N ALA A 636 14.10 16.08 -5.98
CA ALA A 636 13.14 16.84 -5.20
C ALA A 636 12.15 15.89 -4.52
N LEU A 637 11.80 16.17 -3.27
CA LEU A 637 10.92 15.34 -2.45
C LEU A 637 9.72 16.15 -1.97
N ASP A 638 8.57 15.49 -1.80
CA ASP A 638 7.43 16.14 -1.15
C ASP A 638 7.83 16.62 0.25
N PRO A 639 7.26 17.70 0.78
CA PRO A 639 7.52 18.08 2.17
C PRO A 639 6.95 17.01 3.13
N PRO A 640 7.54 16.78 4.34
CA PRO A 640 7.11 15.72 5.26
C PRO A 640 5.93 16.17 6.14
N PRO A 641 5.01 15.26 6.58
CA PRO A 641 5.06 13.80 6.47
C PRO A 641 4.16 13.12 5.39
N ALA A 642 3.43 13.84 4.52
CA ALA A 642 2.27 13.24 3.85
C ALA A 642 2.55 12.29 2.67
N LEU A 643 3.56 12.51 1.83
CA LEU A 643 3.87 11.64 0.67
C LEU A 643 5.37 11.49 0.41
N ALA A 644 6.18 11.57 1.45
CA ALA A 644 7.58 11.14 1.38
C ALA A 644 8.09 10.78 2.77
N PRO A 645 8.97 9.78 2.87
CA PRO A 645 9.46 9.35 4.17
C PRO A 645 10.06 10.53 4.95
N ALA A 646 9.88 10.51 6.27
CA ALA A 646 10.67 11.36 7.16
C ALA A 646 12.17 11.05 7.04
N ALA A 647 13.00 11.97 7.53
CA ALA A 647 14.44 11.77 7.68
C ALA A 647 14.70 10.50 8.51
N ARG A 648 15.51 9.57 7.99
CA ARG A 648 15.73 8.28 8.64
C ARG A 648 17.07 7.62 8.35
N LYS A 649 17.42 6.66 9.20
CA LYS A 649 18.65 5.86 9.14
C LYS A 649 18.40 4.41 9.58
N LYS A 650 19.31 3.49 9.24
CA LYS A 650 19.22 2.06 9.61
C LYS A 650 17.93 1.37 9.14
N PHE A 651 17.44 1.77 7.97
CA PHE A 651 16.32 1.16 7.28
C PHE A 651 16.83 0.25 6.17
N THR A 652 15.96 -0.59 5.63
CA THR A 652 16.25 -1.38 4.43
C THR A 652 15.71 -0.62 3.21
N PHE A 653 16.53 -0.49 2.16
CA PHE A 653 16.06 0.01 0.87
C PHE A 653 16.28 -1.06 -0.19
N LEU A 654 15.18 -1.60 -0.71
CA LEU A 654 15.21 -2.68 -1.69
C LEU A 654 14.90 -2.09 -3.07
N GLY A 655 15.80 -2.33 -4.03
CA GLY A 655 15.52 -2.11 -5.44
C GLY A 655 14.58 -3.19 -5.97
N THR A 656 13.90 -2.90 -7.07
CA THR A 656 12.82 -3.77 -7.56
C THR A 656 13.30 -4.67 -8.70
N SER A 657 13.10 -5.98 -8.58
CA SER A 657 13.40 -6.90 -9.68
C SER A 657 12.31 -6.80 -10.78
N PRO A 658 12.64 -7.04 -12.06
CA PRO A 658 11.67 -7.02 -13.16
C PRO A 658 10.49 -7.98 -12.99
N ASN A 659 10.65 -9.02 -12.16
CA ASN A 659 9.69 -10.12 -12.00
C ASN A 659 8.89 -10.05 -10.68
N SER A 660 8.91 -8.91 -9.97
CA SER A 660 8.25 -8.75 -8.67
C SER A 660 7.11 -7.71 -8.72
N TYR A 661 6.26 -7.64 -7.68
CA TYR A 661 5.30 -6.52 -7.47
C TYR A 661 5.96 -5.15 -7.69
N ALA A 662 7.21 -5.10 -7.28
CA ALA A 662 8.00 -3.92 -7.28
C ALA A 662 8.40 -3.51 -8.72
N SER A 663 8.13 -4.30 -9.76
CA SER A 663 8.33 -3.89 -11.18
C SER A 663 7.64 -2.57 -11.55
N TYR A 664 6.59 -2.16 -10.82
CA TYR A 664 5.90 -0.88 -11.00
C TYR A 664 6.52 0.28 -10.21
N TYR A 665 7.25 -0.01 -9.14
CA TYR A 665 7.93 0.97 -8.30
C TYR A 665 9.43 0.97 -8.59
N GLY A 666 10.13 2.02 -8.18
CA GLY A 666 11.58 2.01 -8.22
C GLY A 666 12.20 1.31 -7.02
N GLY A 667 11.61 1.42 -5.84
CA GLY A 667 12.17 0.77 -4.65
C GLY A 667 11.22 0.76 -3.48
N LEU A 668 11.55 -0.05 -2.47
CA LEU A 668 10.81 -0.15 -1.22
C LEU A 668 11.73 0.18 -0.05
N LEU A 669 11.44 1.30 0.61
CA LEU A 669 12.07 1.71 1.86
C LEU A 669 11.24 1.15 3.02
N ILE A 670 11.87 0.46 3.96
CA ILE A 670 11.16 -0.24 5.03
C ILE A 670 11.85 0.00 6.35
N SER A 671 11.05 0.29 7.37
CA SER A 671 11.49 0.44 8.76
C SER A 671 12.50 1.59 8.95
N GLY A 672 13.34 1.49 9.99
CA GLY A 672 14.40 2.44 10.34
C GLY A 672 14.05 3.37 11.49
N MET A 673 15.04 4.18 11.88
CA MET A 673 14.88 5.19 12.91
C MET A 673 14.46 6.52 12.31
N VAL A 674 13.31 7.03 12.74
CA VAL A 674 12.83 8.39 12.49
C VAL A 674 13.07 9.20 13.76
N GLY A 675 13.99 10.16 13.70
CA GLY A 675 14.53 10.80 14.90
C GLY A 675 15.25 9.76 15.78
N THR A 676 14.74 9.55 17.00
CA THR A 676 15.24 8.54 17.96
C THR A 676 14.34 7.32 18.06
N SER A 677 13.21 7.28 17.34
CA SER A 677 12.21 6.21 17.44
C SER A 677 12.26 5.30 16.22
N PRO A 678 12.22 3.97 16.38
CA PRO A 678 12.08 3.05 15.26
C PRO A 678 10.68 3.13 14.67
N SER A 679 10.57 2.74 13.41
CA SER A 679 9.34 2.72 12.63
C SER A 679 9.21 1.37 11.91
N MET A 680 7.99 1.01 11.54
CA MET A 680 7.71 -0.10 10.62
C MET A 680 6.88 0.36 9.41
N GLU A 681 7.04 1.62 9.03
CA GLU A 681 6.52 2.14 7.78
C GLU A 681 7.17 1.43 6.59
N VAL A 682 6.36 1.19 5.55
CA VAL A 682 6.79 0.75 4.23
C VAL A 682 6.49 1.89 3.26
N TRP A 683 7.49 2.30 2.51
CA TRP A 683 7.42 3.37 1.53
C TRP A 683 7.86 2.87 0.16
N ALA A 684 7.00 2.97 -0.84
CA ALA A 684 7.35 2.78 -2.24
C ALA A 684 7.86 4.07 -2.86
N LEU A 685 8.96 3.96 -3.60
CA LEU A 685 9.49 4.99 -4.48
C LEU A 685 8.91 4.79 -5.88
N SER A 686 8.35 5.82 -6.51
CA SER A 686 7.96 5.77 -7.92
C SER A 686 9.18 5.83 -8.83
N LYS A 687 9.12 5.20 -10.02
CA LYS A 687 10.22 5.28 -11.02
C LYS A 687 10.35 6.65 -11.66
N GLN A 688 9.28 7.44 -11.60
CA GLN A 688 9.10 8.73 -12.26
C GLN A 688 8.28 9.65 -11.36
N ALA A 689 8.16 10.93 -11.71
CA ALA A 689 7.24 11.84 -11.02
C ALA A 689 5.80 11.31 -11.17
N PRO A 690 5.07 11.04 -10.07
CA PRO A 690 3.76 10.40 -10.12
C PRO A 690 2.73 11.37 -10.70
N SER A 691 1.71 10.82 -11.36
CA SER A 691 0.49 11.58 -11.63
C SER A 691 -0.42 11.51 -10.41
N ARG A 692 -1.18 12.58 -10.14
CA ARG A 692 -2.07 12.65 -8.97
C ARG A 692 -3.42 13.17 -9.39
N LEU A 693 -4.44 12.37 -9.12
CA LEU A 693 -5.85 12.74 -9.31
C LEU A 693 -6.52 12.80 -7.95
N ILE A 694 -7.01 13.98 -7.55
CA ILE A 694 -7.80 14.13 -6.33
C ILE A 694 -9.27 14.13 -6.72
N VAL A 695 -10.06 13.25 -6.12
CA VAL A 695 -11.51 13.23 -6.23
C VAL A 695 -12.13 13.73 -4.93
N LYS A 696 -13.03 14.70 -5.08
CA LYS A 696 -13.86 15.24 -4.01
C LYS A 696 -15.27 14.65 -4.15
N ALA A 697 -15.68 13.86 -3.16
CA ALA A 697 -17.00 13.25 -3.09
C ALA A 697 -17.86 13.92 -2.00
N PRO A 698 -18.93 14.65 -2.36
CA PRO A 698 -19.80 15.33 -1.38
C PRO A 698 -20.79 14.37 -0.72
N VAL A 699 -20.42 13.82 0.43
CA VAL A 699 -21.22 12.83 1.16
C VAL A 699 -22.44 13.46 1.83
N ASN A 700 -22.31 14.67 2.38
CA ASN A 700 -23.43 15.45 2.97
C ASN A 700 -24.32 14.69 3.99
N LEU A 701 -23.76 13.71 4.69
CA LEU A 701 -24.44 12.94 5.74
C LEU A 701 -24.08 13.53 7.13
N PRO A 702 -25.05 14.07 7.90
CA PRO A 702 -24.77 14.87 9.09
C PRO A 702 -24.59 14.10 10.40
N ARG A 703 -24.82 12.78 10.43
CA ARG A 703 -24.80 11.97 11.67
C ARG A 703 -24.06 10.63 11.54
N LEU A 704 -22.97 10.57 10.78
CA LEU A 704 -22.18 9.32 10.68
C LEU A 704 -21.56 8.87 11.99
N ASP A 705 -21.44 9.76 12.96
CA ASP A 705 -21.04 9.44 14.33
C ASP A 705 -22.03 8.50 15.04
N LEU A 706 -23.28 8.43 14.55
CA LEU A 706 -24.32 7.51 15.03
C LEU A 706 -24.46 6.24 14.18
N ALA A 707 -23.72 6.11 13.08
CA ALA A 707 -23.78 4.91 12.25
C ALA A 707 -23.15 3.73 12.98
N THR A 708 -23.87 2.61 13.07
CA THR A 708 -23.36 1.37 13.66
C THR A 708 -22.52 0.57 12.68
N ASN A 709 -22.78 0.69 11.38
CA ASN A 709 -21.88 0.20 10.33
C ASN A 709 -21.84 1.18 9.15
N LEU A 710 -20.63 1.60 8.76
CA LEU A 710 -20.40 2.35 7.52
C LEU A 710 -19.55 1.51 6.58
N ARG A 711 -19.97 1.37 5.33
CA ARG A 711 -19.18 0.71 4.29
C ARG A 711 -19.00 1.65 3.11
N PHE A 712 -17.77 1.81 2.66
CA PHE A 712 -17.46 2.50 1.43
C PHE A 712 -17.14 1.49 0.33
N SER A 713 -17.44 1.85 -0.90
CA SER A 713 -17.11 1.06 -2.08
C SER A 713 -16.72 2.04 -3.17
N VAL A 714 -15.52 1.90 -3.73
CA VAL A 714 -15.16 2.62 -4.95
C VAL A 714 -15.34 1.64 -6.09
N LEU A 715 -16.15 1.97 -7.09
CA LEU A 715 -16.26 1.19 -8.32
C LEU A 715 -15.47 1.89 -9.42
N ALA A 716 -14.68 1.11 -10.12
CA ALA A 716 -13.84 1.58 -11.21
C ALA A 716 -13.67 0.45 -12.24
N PHE A 717 -13.59 0.81 -13.53
CA PHE A 717 -13.66 -0.10 -14.67
C PHE A 717 -12.29 -0.20 -15.34
N GLY A 718 -11.88 -1.44 -15.60
CA GLY A 718 -10.59 -1.75 -16.21
C GLY A 718 -9.48 -1.98 -15.18
N PRO A 719 -8.30 -2.48 -15.61
CA PRO A 719 -7.20 -2.76 -14.71
C PRO A 719 -6.63 -1.44 -14.16
N ILE A 720 -7.07 -1.08 -12.96
CA ILE A 720 -6.53 0.05 -12.21
C ILE A 720 -5.14 -0.37 -11.72
N PHE A 721 -4.09 0.16 -12.33
CA PHE A 721 -2.75 0.17 -11.75
C PHE A 721 -2.48 1.54 -11.12
N ALA A 722 -3.41 2.01 -10.28
CA ALA A 722 -3.30 3.25 -9.54
C ALA A 722 -3.72 3.03 -8.08
N PRO A 723 -2.75 2.99 -7.16
CA PRO A 723 -2.98 3.08 -5.73
C PRO A 723 -4.05 4.11 -5.37
N LEU A 724 -5.05 3.65 -4.63
CA LEU A 724 -6.10 4.47 -4.05
C LEU A 724 -5.73 4.85 -2.63
N TYR A 725 -5.85 6.14 -2.34
CA TYR A 725 -5.69 6.70 -1.01
C TYR A 725 -6.94 7.42 -0.57
N ILE A 726 -7.15 7.45 0.75
CA ILE A 726 -8.18 8.25 1.39
C ILE A 726 -7.55 9.18 2.42
N TRP A 727 -8.06 10.40 2.52
CA TRP A 727 -7.62 11.34 3.54
C TRP A 727 -8.33 11.06 4.86
N ASP A 728 -7.56 10.83 5.94
CA ASP A 728 -8.08 10.47 7.28
C ASP A 728 -8.27 11.66 8.24
N GLY A 729 -8.14 12.89 7.73
CA GLY A 729 -8.14 14.11 8.54
C GLY A 729 -6.74 14.62 8.87
N SER A 730 -5.71 13.78 8.75
CA SER A 730 -4.32 14.11 9.07
C SER A 730 -3.31 13.73 7.98
N SER A 731 -3.57 12.64 7.25
CA SER A 731 -2.66 12.08 6.25
C SER A 731 -3.41 11.27 5.19
N TRP A 732 -2.77 11.05 4.05
CA TRP A 732 -3.25 10.12 3.02
C TRP A 732 -2.95 8.68 3.43
N ARG A 733 -3.97 7.82 3.47
CA ARG A 733 -3.87 6.40 3.82
C ARG A 733 -4.06 5.53 2.59
N PHE A 734 -3.13 4.62 2.37
CA PHE A 734 -3.24 3.61 1.32
C PHE A 734 -4.41 2.67 1.60
N VAL A 735 -5.26 2.49 0.59
CA VAL A 735 -6.46 1.66 0.66
C VAL A 735 -6.25 0.35 -0.10
N THR A 736 -5.94 0.43 -1.40
CA THR A 736 -5.73 -0.73 -2.27
C THR A 736 -5.05 -0.34 -3.57
N ASP A 737 -4.45 -1.34 -4.23
CA ASP A 737 -3.84 -1.30 -5.56
C ASP A 737 -4.62 -2.11 -6.62
N ALA A 738 -5.80 -2.64 -6.26
CA ALA A 738 -6.46 -3.71 -7.02
C ALA A 738 -7.12 -3.26 -8.34
N THR A 739 -6.97 -4.14 -9.34
CA THR A 739 -7.43 -4.03 -10.73
C THR A 739 -8.94 -4.15 -10.95
N GLU A 740 -9.73 -4.39 -9.90
CA GLU A 740 -11.19 -4.50 -9.95
C GLU A 740 -11.72 -4.31 -8.51
N ILE A 741 -12.16 -3.10 -8.15
CA ILE A 741 -12.59 -2.83 -6.78
C ILE A 741 -14.06 -3.23 -6.62
N MET A 742 -14.28 -4.39 -5.99
CA MET A 742 -15.58 -4.74 -5.42
C MET A 742 -15.53 -4.59 -3.89
N GLY A 743 -15.90 -3.39 -3.42
CA GLY A 743 -16.26 -3.08 -2.03
C GLY A 743 -15.13 -3.10 -0.99
N VAL A 744 -14.64 -1.92 -0.59
CA VAL A 744 -13.64 -1.77 0.49
C VAL A 744 -14.30 -1.30 1.78
N THR A 745 -14.61 -2.23 2.68
CA THR A 745 -15.15 -1.87 3.99
C THR A 745 -14.05 -1.27 4.89
N LEU A 746 -14.18 0.01 5.24
CA LEU A 746 -13.25 0.73 6.12
C LEU A 746 -13.74 0.67 7.57
N PRO A 747 -12.88 0.33 8.56
CA PRO A 747 -13.26 0.34 9.96
C PRO A 747 -13.33 1.78 10.50
N ASN A 748 -14.54 2.25 10.81
CA ASN A 748 -14.87 3.53 11.45
C ASN A 748 -14.76 4.80 10.57
N ALA A 749 -15.84 5.61 10.60
CA ALA A 749 -16.02 6.83 9.80
C ALA A 749 -15.28 8.07 10.33
N THR A 750 -14.87 8.04 11.60
CA THR A 750 -14.34 9.20 12.33
C THR A 750 -12.98 9.59 11.75
N GLY A 751 -12.97 10.66 10.96
CA GLY A 751 -11.77 11.21 10.29
C GLY A 751 -11.80 11.13 8.76
N LEU A 752 -12.60 10.23 8.16
CA LEU A 752 -12.70 10.10 6.69
C LEU A 752 -13.54 11.22 6.07
N ILE A 753 -14.64 11.59 6.72
CA ILE A 753 -15.47 12.71 6.30
C ILE A 753 -14.93 13.98 6.93
N GLN A 754 -14.58 14.93 6.07
CA GLN A 754 -13.96 16.17 6.49
C GLN A 754 -15.00 17.17 7.03
N PRO A 755 -14.58 18.21 7.76
CA PRO A 755 -15.49 19.24 8.27
C PRO A 755 -16.36 19.93 7.21
N ASP A 756 -15.96 19.87 5.95
CA ASP A 756 -16.72 20.38 4.80
C ASP A 756 -17.73 19.35 4.20
N SER A 757 -17.96 18.23 4.89
CA SER A 757 -18.86 17.13 4.51
C SER A 757 -18.48 16.36 3.24
N ASN A 758 -17.19 16.36 2.89
CA ASN A 758 -16.66 15.60 1.76
C ASN A 758 -15.76 14.46 2.20
N VAL A 759 -15.67 13.43 1.34
CA VAL A 759 -14.59 12.45 1.33
C VAL A 759 -13.63 12.83 0.21
N TYR A 760 -12.34 12.72 0.50
CA TYR A 760 -11.28 12.98 -0.46
C TYR A 760 -10.54 11.69 -0.77
N LEU A 761 -10.50 11.35 -2.04
CA LEU A 761 -9.78 10.22 -2.58
C LEU A 761 -8.62 10.74 -3.44
N MET A 762 -7.49 10.05 -3.41
CA MET A 762 -6.37 10.34 -4.29
C MET A 762 -5.94 9.07 -5.01
N PHE A 763 -5.74 9.19 -6.31
CA PHE A 763 -5.21 8.14 -7.15
C PHE A 763 -3.81 8.54 -7.59
N MET A 764 -2.84 7.65 -7.38
CA MET A 764 -1.44 7.90 -7.72
C MET A 764 -0.85 6.74 -8.53
N PRO A 765 -0.99 6.72 -9.87
CA PRO A 765 -0.31 5.71 -10.68
C PRO A 765 1.22 5.74 -10.44
N PRO A 766 1.86 4.58 -10.25
CA PRO A 766 3.28 4.48 -9.95
C PRO A 766 4.17 4.70 -11.19
N ILE A 767 3.57 4.61 -12.39
CA ILE A 767 4.19 4.83 -13.70
C ILE A 767 3.22 5.66 -14.56
N ARG A 768 3.76 6.62 -15.32
CA ARG A 768 2.98 7.38 -16.31
C ARG A 768 2.68 6.58 -17.56
N SER A 769 1.53 6.84 -18.17
CA SER A 769 1.15 6.27 -19.45
C SER A 769 2.06 6.76 -20.59
N THR A 770 2.58 5.86 -21.44
CA THR A 770 3.43 6.22 -22.58
C THR A 770 2.84 5.69 -23.90
N PRO A 771 2.72 6.52 -24.95
CA PRO A 771 2.23 6.09 -26.26
C PRO A 771 3.31 5.28 -26.98
N GLY A 772 3.37 3.98 -26.68
CA GLY A 772 4.35 3.05 -27.27
C GLY A 772 4.32 1.68 -26.61
N PHE A 773 3.94 1.63 -25.33
CA PHE A 773 3.44 0.43 -24.70
C PHE A 773 1.92 0.39 -24.92
N THR A 774 1.44 -0.49 -25.80
CA THR A 774 0.01 -0.81 -26.00
C THR A 774 -0.56 -1.56 -24.81
N ASN A 775 -0.29 -1.07 -23.61
CA ASN A 775 -0.66 -1.73 -22.39
C ASN A 775 -1.86 -0.96 -21.83
N THR A 776 -2.93 -1.70 -21.57
CA THR A 776 -4.18 -1.27 -20.93
C THR A 776 -3.99 -0.68 -19.51
N PHE A 777 -2.75 -0.45 -19.08
CA PHE A 777 -2.32 -0.25 -17.70
C PHE A 777 -2.39 1.23 -17.26
N GLY A 778 -2.57 2.17 -18.19
CA GLY A 778 -2.79 3.59 -17.91
C GLY A 778 -4.27 4.00 -17.84
N ASN A 779 -5.19 3.05 -18.02
CA ASN A 779 -6.63 3.32 -18.12
C ASN A 779 -7.30 3.19 -16.74
N ALA A 780 -6.87 3.93 -15.72
CA ALA A 780 -7.71 3.98 -14.52
C ALA A 780 -8.90 4.92 -14.79
N THR A 781 -10.10 4.36 -14.69
CA THR A 781 -11.35 5.11 -14.66
C THR A 781 -11.85 5.17 -13.24
N ILE A 782 -12.66 6.17 -12.92
CA ILE A 782 -13.46 6.19 -11.70
C ILE A 782 -14.92 6.20 -12.12
N ASP A 783 -15.66 5.14 -11.85
CA ASP A 783 -17.04 5.02 -12.29
C ASP A 783 -18.02 5.52 -11.25
N SER A 784 -17.83 5.11 -9.99
CA SER A 784 -18.64 5.65 -8.90
C SER A 784 -17.96 5.49 -7.54
N PHE A 785 -18.26 6.43 -6.66
CA PHE A 785 -18.09 6.30 -5.23
C PHE A 785 -19.44 5.89 -4.63
N GLN A 786 -19.45 4.78 -3.92
CA GLN A 786 -20.60 4.25 -3.22
C GLN A 786 -20.35 4.28 -1.70
N ALA A 787 -21.35 4.65 -0.93
CA ALA A 787 -21.35 4.51 0.52
C ALA A 787 -22.67 3.88 0.97
N PHE A 788 -22.58 2.89 1.84
CA PHE A 788 -23.71 2.25 2.51
C PHE A 788 -23.61 2.55 3.99
N VAL A 789 -24.68 3.13 4.56
CA VAL A 789 -24.73 3.50 5.97
C VAL A 789 -25.85 2.76 6.66
N ASP A 790 -25.52 2.11 7.77
CA ASP A 790 -26.43 1.43 8.66
C ASP A 790 -26.39 2.09 10.04
N PHE A 791 -27.58 2.37 10.58
CA PHE A 791 -27.79 3.12 11.82
C PHE A 791 -28.43 2.26 12.92
N ASN A 792 -28.46 0.92 12.79
CA ASN A 792 -29.15 -0.02 13.71
C ASN A 792 -29.26 0.46 15.16
#